data_AF-K0CB92-F1
#
_entry.id   AF-K0CB92-F1
#
_cell.length_a   1.000
_cell.length_b   1.000
_cell.length_c   1.000
_cell.angle_alpha   90.00
_cell.angle_beta   90.00
_cell.angle_gamma   90.00
#
_symmetry.space_group_name_H-M   'P 1'
#
loop_
_entity.id
_entity.type
_entity.pdbx_description
1 polymer ?
#
loop_
_entity_poly.entity_id
_entity_poly.type
_entity_poly.pdbx_seq_one_letter_code
_entity_poly.pdbx_strand_id
1 'polypeptide(L)'
;MNPMRLMFHEAAGELRAGLRSGIVSLVFVGLTLYLLMSLTNAEYMEKMGATDIPRNAPSLIYLMATGCMFFLFFAWAWVFAQPLLRDRHANLHEVVLSAPISLPALLLGRFLGAALLASLLGASVMVGFLCTPILSWLGLVPADAIAPPAWRALAFSWLWLVLPIAFGVGALYFMVTLKTRGVAAAFALSALLMLLWMVAVVVLEGGHINPVLSAILDPSLFTFTHAQVESWTPAQKTQALLPVNQEFLLNRGFWCVLPMSGLVWMVTRVRRESLIRENARKPSRRTAPPPPEAVRPHTLPGPVFAFRWWRTVIAETGWRLRRTVRTRAFLVGTVLLVAVGVMAAFVHVIWHAEGPFLPHPDRLLPLLMTTLYLVIAFLVAASAGLMSRQDDVEGFRDMLDAAPVPPFVRLFALALALLAVTLILALLPGVSALIVTALVLPDSLAPVTVLLYQILVMAPALLELAMLALLIHALIRRPGLAYAASMFVTFVLVLNNELALVTYPPYKLGIAAQISLSSLAGWAPWRDYLLTLDGYKLSVALLCVAVAGLVLPRGHLGRLREIATRLPGPIGGTALVALAGIIGGGALLHQKLVLAGSYRTAESERQEQVDWEQDTAASAGAFTVEGGELTLELNAHRREATGRWLLKTVRPDTGVLHAELPPGFSLLSSRVDGQAVRTDQGNDHLTLPLDHCAADGCDVALTWRVSFTAWPADASPPALAESGIWLRASQVAPRLGIDPDRALRGANARTRYGLPENYAVPPAEATASVAGIAPAGHWRWRLSADLEEGGHSEQGQSAGALDFSLYLPHRAREQTLEGLTVISDPGRTAAARGVADDVRRMQACVSRRLGSDIQVDTVQQWPRGQRVTGFAQGVLRLAEDPDWDVADQGVGRWRRQAHIATALARQHLVEAAELRRGPGAAWLSEGVAGAIGLLCVGDADGMNALRAVVERQAQDTTQRLANSDIPITSLRTAPGQGWVSLYAPLASLDWTARQSASDLTALLADIRQQGDVDQALAARLGSDTTQHLLGPPLAFGPDGERWHWREGGWQPLTTPARYQSLIRHDGRIVSKPGPADEPGLLLDRWPAYPRFPQHHDNK
;
A
#
# COMPACT_ATOMS: atom_id res chain seq x y z
N MET A 1 50.25 -20.14 -22.26
CA MET A 1 48.91 -20.75 -22.10
C MET A 1 47.96 -20.12 -23.12
N ASN A 2 47.14 -20.89 -23.83
CA ASN A 2 46.14 -20.33 -24.76
C ASN A 2 45.22 -19.35 -24.00
N PRO A 3 44.97 -18.13 -24.50
CA PRO A 3 44.14 -17.13 -23.82
C PRO A 3 42.75 -17.66 -23.45
N MET A 4 42.14 -18.51 -24.29
CA MET A 4 40.84 -19.12 -24.00
C MET A 4 40.92 -20.10 -22.81
N ARG A 5 41.98 -20.92 -22.74
CA ARG A 5 42.19 -21.84 -21.60
C ARG A 5 42.44 -21.08 -20.30
N LEU A 6 43.18 -19.98 -20.36
CA LEU A 6 43.39 -19.09 -19.20
C LEU A 6 42.07 -18.49 -18.72
N MET A 7 41.26 -17.98 -19.65
CA MET A 7 39.95 -17.38 -19.32
C MET A 7 39.03 -18.37 -18.58
N PHE A 8 38.89 -19.60 -19.08
CA PHE A 8 38.09 -20.63 -18.40
C PHE A 8 38.69 -21.09 -17.07
N HIS A 9 40.01 -21.15 -16.97
CA HIS A 9 40.67 -21.51 -15.72
C HIS A 9 40.42 -20.47 -14.62
N GLU A 10 40.56 -19.18 -14.95
CA GLU A 10 40.25 -18.07 -14.05
C GLU A 10 38.76 -18.04 -13.69
N ALA A 11 37.87 -18.25 -14.67
CA ALA A 11 36.43 -18.29 -14.42
C ALA A 11 36.05 -19.39 -13.42
N ALA A 12 36.59 -20.61 -13.59
CA ALA A 12 36.38 -21.72 -12.66
C ALA A 12 36.99 -21.44 -11.28
N GLY A 13 38.15 -20.78 -11.23
CA GLY A 13 38.81 -20.33 -10.01
C GLY A 13 37.94 -19.37 -9.20
N GLU A 14 37.41 -18.32 -9.86
CA GLU A 14 36.53 -17.34 -9.22
C GLU A 14 35.21 -17.94 -8.77
N LEU A 15 34.60 -18.81 -9.58
CA LEU A 15 33.37 -19.51 -9.20
C LEU A 15 33.58 -20.32 -7.91
N ARG A 16 34.68 -21.08 -7.83
CA ARG A 16 35.02 -21.87 -6.64
C ARG A 16 35.33 -21.00 -5.43
N ALA A 17 36.05 -19.90 -5.62
CA ALA A 17 36.36 -18.96 -4.55
C ALA A 17 35.08 -18.29 -3.99
N GLY A 18 34.19 -17.88 -4.89
CA GLY A 18 32.90 -17.28 -4.55
C GLY A 18 32.01 -18.21 -3.73
N LEU A 19 31.87 -19.47 -4.15
CA LEU A 19 31.10 -20.49 -3.42
C LEU A 19 31.67 -20.77 -2.01
N ARG A 20 33.00 -20.66 -1.83
CA ARG A 20 33.65 -20.83 -0.52
C ARG A 20 33.56 -19.61 0.41
N SER A 21 33.12 -18.45 -0.09
CA SER A 21 33.04 -17.22 0.70
C SER A 21 31.96 -17.24 1.80
N GLY A 22 30.97 -18.14 1.69
CA GLY A 22 29.81 -18.25 2.58
C GLY A 22 28.71 -17.20 2.33
N ILE A 23 29.05 -16.03 1.78
CA ILE A 23 28.08 -14.96 1.48
C ILE A 23 27.08 -15.42 0.42
N VAL A 24 27.55 -16.05 -0.66
CA VAL A 24 26.69 -16.55 -1.74
C VAL A 24 25.72 -17.61 -1.21
N SER A 25 26.20 -18.56 -0.40
CA SER A 25 25.34 -19.58 0.20
C SER A 25 24.30 -18.98 1.13
N LEU A 26 24.68 -18.01 1.98
CA LEU A 26 23.76 -17.32 2.88
C LEU A 26 22.67 -16.59 2.10
N VAL A 27 23.04 -15.79 1.09
CA VAL A 27 22.06 -15.02 0.31
C VAL A 27 21.20 -15.96 -0.55
N PHE A 28 21.77 -17.01 -1.14
CA PHE A 28 21.01 -17.98 -1.93
C PHE A 28 19.96 -18.71 -1.09
N VAL A 29 20.36 -19.28 0.04
CA VAL A 29 19.43 -19.97 0.97
C VAL A 29 18.44 -18.98 1.55
N GLY A 30 18.91 -17.79 1.94
CA GLY A 30 18.07 -16.72 2.48
C GLY A 30 16.97 -16.30 1.51
N LEU A 31 17.30 -16.03 0.24
CA LEU A 31 16.32 -15.67 -0.79
C LEU A 31 15.36 -16.83 -1.12
N THR A 32 15.87 -18.06 -1.15
CA THR A 32 15.04 -19.27 -1.39
C THR A 32 14.01 -19.46 -0.28
N LEU A 33 14.45 -19.41 0.99
CA LEU A 33 13.57 -19.53 2.16
C LEU A 33 12.61 -18.35 2.25
N TYR A 34 13.09 -17.15 1.95
CA TYR A 34 12.25 -15.95 1.93
C TYR A 34 11.13 -16.06 0.90
N LEU A 35 11.44 -16.56 -0.30
CA LEU A 35 10.44 -16.82 -1.32
C LEU A 35 9.42 -17.87 -0.87
N LEU A 36 9.88 -19.00 -0.30
CA LEU A 36 8.95 -20.01 0.22
C LEU A 36 8.04 -19.43 1.31
N MET A 37 8.59 -18.61 2.20
CA MET A 37 7.83 -17.93 3.24
C MET A 37 6.79 -16.97 2.63
N SER A 38 7.15 -16.14 1.63
CA SER A 38 6.20 -15.23 0.99
C SER A 38 5.05 -15.99 0.33
N LEU A 39 5.37 -17.11 -0.34
CA LEU A 39 4.38 -18.00 -0.95
C LEU A 39 3.51 -18.76 0.06
N THR A 40 3.71 -18.67 1.38
CA THR A 40 2.75 -19.20 2.37
C THR A 40 1.67 -18.19 2.75
N ASN A 41 1.93 -16.89 2.59
CA ASN A 41 1.00 -15.86 3.02
C ASN A 41 -0.13 -15.63 2.02
N ALA A 42 -1.38 -15.83 2.45
CA ALA A 42 -2.57 -15.67 1.62
C ALA A 42 -2.86 -14.20 1.25
N GLU A 43 -2.67 -13.27 2.19
CA GLU A 43 -2.88 -11.83 1.95
C GLU A 43 -1.86 -11.27 0.95
N TYR A 44 -0.63 -11.78 0.99
CA TYR A 44 0.37 -11.43 -0.01
C TYR A 44 -0.01 -11.95 -1.40
N MET A 45 -0.53 -13.17 -1.51
CA MET A 45 -1.04 -13.69 -2.79
C MET A 45 -2.22 -12.86 -3.30
N GLU A 46 -3.13 -12.46 -2.41
CA GLU A 46 -4.24 -11.56 -2.74
C GLU A 46 -3.76 -10.22 -3.30
N LYS A 47 -2.80 -9.56 -2.63
CA LYS A 47 -2.21 -8.29 -3.09
C LYS A 47 -1.51 -8.39 -4.45
N MET A 48 -0.97 -9.56 -4.78
CA MET A 48 -0.34 -9.83 -6.09
C MET A 48 -1.38 -10.19 -7.17
N GLY A 49 -2.68 -10.05 -6.88
CA GLY A 49 -3.77 -10.42 -7.76
C GLY A 49 -3.76 -11.92 -8.07
N ALA A 50 -3.40 -12.74 -7.06
CA ALA A 50 -3.18 -14.17 -7.15
C ALA A 50 -4.09 -14.97 -6.21
N THR A 51 -5.31 -14.50 -5.94
CA THR A 51 -6.35 -15.16 -5.13
C THR A 51 -6.79 -16.49 -5.74
N ASP A 52 -7.08 -16.50 -7.04
CA ASP A 52 -7.62 -17.63 -7.79
C ASP A 52 -6.61 -18.29 -8.74
N ILE A 53 -5.31 -18.12 -8.49
CA ILE A 53 -4.24 -18.74 -9.30
C ILE A 53 -3.30 -19.59 -8.45
N PRO A 54 -2.63 -20.60 -9.03
CA PRO A 54 -1.65 -21.41 -8.31
C PRO A 54 -0.45 -20.58 -7.79
N ARG A 55 0.10 -20.95 -6.64
CA ARG A 55 1.22 -20.21 -6.01
C ARG A 55 2.54 -20.27 -6.78
N ASN A 56 2.64 -21.15 -7.78
CA ASN A 56 3.75 -21.26 -8.71
C ASN A 56 3.37 -20.84 -10.15
N ALA A 57 2.35 -20.00 -10.29
CA ALA A 57 1.92 -19.45 -11.56
C ALA A 57 3.03 -18.61 -12.24
N PRO A 58 3.09 -18.59 -13.59
CA PRO A 58 4.02 -17.76 -14.37
C PRO A 58 4.05 -16.28 -13.96
N SER A 59 2.90 -15.66 -13.68
CA SER A 59 2.84 -14.26 -13.24
C SER A 59 3.70 -14.00 -11.99
N LEU A 60 3.56 -14.84 -10.96
CA LEU A 60 4.35 -14.77 -9.73
C LEU A 60 5.83 -15.04 -9.98
N ILE A 61 6.16 -15.98 -10.88
CA ILE A 61 7.54 -16.27 -11.25
C ILE A 61 8.21 -15.03 -11.87
N TYR A 62 7.55 -14.33 -12.79
CA TYR A 62 8.12 -13.14 -13.42
C TYR A 62 8.22 -11.97 -12.46
N LEU A 63 7.14 -11.66 -11.73
CA LEU A 63 7.09 -10.51 -10.84
C LEU A 63 8.08 -10.65 -9.68
N MET A 64 8.22 -11.86 -9.15
CA MET A 64 9.19 -12.15 -8.09
C MET A 64 10.64 -12.20 -8.62
N ALA A 65 10.87 -12.68 -9.84
CA ALA A 65 12.21 -12.69 -10.43
C ALA A 65 12.74 -11.28 -10.72
N THR A 66 11.90 -10.38 -11.27
CA THR A 66 12.27 -8.99 -11.53
C THR A 66 12.32 -8.16 -10.25
N GLY A 67 11.33 -8.32 -9.35
CA GLY A 67 11.34 -7.66 -8.02
C GLY A 67 12.52 -8.10 -7.15
N CYS A 68 12.89 -9.38 -7.24
CA CYS A 68 14.11 -10.00 -6.71
C CYS A 68 15.40 -9.19 -6.99
N MET A 69 15.49 -8.60 -8.19
CA MET A 69 16.73 -8.02 -8.72
C MET A 69 17.19 -6.79 -7.94
N PHE A 70 16.25 -6.07 -7.34
CA PHE A 70 16.55 -4.97 -6.42
C PHE A 70 17.60 -5.39 -5.37
N PHE A 71 17.47 -6.58 -4.79
CA PHE A 71 18.40 -7.10 -3.79
C PHE A 71 19.65 -7.65 -4.42
N LEU A 72 19.50 -8.30 -5.57
CA LEU A 72 20.62 -8.85 -6.32
C LEU A 72 21.60 -7.74 -6.75
N PHE A 73 21.17 -6.51 -7.01
CA PHE A 73 22.10 -5.39 -7.29
C PHE A 73 23.12 -5.14 -6.16
N PHE A 74 22.71 -5.21 -4.89
CA PHE A 74 23.66 -5.06 -3.78
C PHE A 74 24.56 -6.28 -3.60
N ALA A 75 24.01 -7.48 -3.75
CA ALA A 75 24.81 -8.71 -3.70
C ALA A 75 25.81 -8.78 -4.87
N TRP A 76 25.41 -8.37 -6.07
CA TRP A 76 26.23 -8.34 -7.27
C TRP A 76 27.35 -7.31 -7.19
N ALA A 77 27.13 -6.12 -6.61
CA ALA A 77 28.23 -5.18 -6.35
C ALA A 77 29.39 -5.82 -5.59
N TRP A 78 29.08 -6.61 -4.57
CA TRP A 78 30.11 -7.37 -3.85
C TRP A 78 30.74 -8.44 -4.74
N VAL A 79 29.92 -9.29 -5.38
CA VAL A 79 30.39 -10.41 -6.23
C VAL A 79 31.34 -9.94 -7.33
N PHE A 80 31.03 -8.83 -8.02
CA PHE A 80 31.84 -8.31 -9.12
C PHE A 80 33.04 -7.47 -8.65
N ALA A 81 33.02 -6.91 -7.44
CA ALA A 81 34.14 -6.14 -6.92
C ALA A 81 35.30 -7.02 -6.41
N GLN A 82 34.99 -8.17 -5.79
CA GLN A 82 35.98 -9.03 -5.14
C GLN A 82 37.08 -9.58 -6.07
N PRO A 83 36.79 -10.13 -7.27
CA PRO A 83 37.82 -10.71 -8.14
C PRO A 83 38.92 -9.72 -8.52
N LEU A 84 38.61 -8.42 -8.50
CA LEU A 84 39.54 -7.36 -8.88
C LEU A 84 40.33 -6.80 -7.69
N LEU A 85 39.73 -6.81 -6.51
CA LEU A 85 40.30 -6.20 -5.30
C LEU A 85 40.99 -7.21 -4.40
N ARG A 86 40.72 -8.51 -4.54
CA ARG A 86 41.31 -9.57 -3.72
C ARG A 86 42.83 -9.52 -3.72
N ASP A 87 43.44 -9.46 -4.91
CA ASP A 87 44.90 -9.45 -5.04
C ASP A 87 45.50 -8.14 -4.50
N ARG A 88 44.74 -7.04 -4.57
CA ARG A 88 45.13 -5.75 -3.99
C ARG A 88 45.13 -5.84 -2.45
N HIS A 89 44.07 -6.39 -1.86
CA HIS A 89 43.97 -6.58 -0.41
C HIS A 89 45.04 -7.53 0.13
N ALA A 90 45.46 -8.51 -0.67
CA ALA A 90 46.55 -9.41 -0.35
C ALA A 90 47.95 -8.84 -0.66
N ASN A 91 48.06 -7.61 -1.18
CA ASN A 91 49.31 -7.00 -1.66
C ASN A 91 50.05 -7.84 -2.74
N LEU A 92 49.31 -8.63 -3.54
CA LEU A 92 49.84 -9.49 -4.61
C LEU A 92 49.58 -8.96 -6.03
N HIS A 93 48.86 -7.85 -6.16
CA HIS A 93 48.42 -7.34 -7.45
C HIS A 93 49.57 -7.03 -8.43
N GLU A 94 50.73 -6.56 -7.95
CA GLU A 94 51.91 -6.32 -8.78
C GLU A 94 52.48 -7.61 -9.39
N VAL A 95 52.47 -8.70 -8.62
CA VAL A 95 52.92 -10.03 -9.05
C VAL A 95 52.00 -10.58 -10.12
N VAL A 96 50.68 -10.50 -9.90
CA VAL A 96 49.68 -10.99 -10.86
C VAL A 96 49.73 -10.21 -12.17
N LEU A 97 49.87 -8.88 -12.11
CA LEU A 97 49.88 -8.01 -13.29
C LEU A 97 51.20 -8.05 -14.08
N SER A 98 52.30 -8.46 -13.45
CA SER A 98 53.61 -8.65 -14.12
C SER A 98 53.75 -10.02 -14.80
N ALA A 99 52.90 -11.00 -14.46
CA ALA A 99 52.94 -12.34 -15.05
C ALA A 99 52.80 -12.33 -16.60
N PRO A 100 53.47 -13.22 -17.34
CA PRO A 100 53.45 -13.26 -18.82
C PRO A 100 52.16 -13.89 -19.38
N ILE A 101 50.99 -13.42 -18.94
CA ILE A 101 49.65 -13.91 -19.31
C ILE A 101 48.82 -12.82 -19.99
N SER A 102 47.89 -13.15 -20.89
CA SER A 102 47.08 -12.12 -21.55
C SER A 102 46.17 -11.40 -20.55
N LEU A 103 46.35 -10.08 -20.39
CA LEU A 103 45.53 -9.26 -19.49
C LEU A 103 44.03 -9.29 -19.84
N PRO A 104 43.62 -9.18 -21.13
CA PRO A 104 42.21 -9.29 -21.49
C PRO A 104 41.58 -10.62 -21.07
N ALA A 105 42.26 -11.74 -21.29
CA ALA A 105 41.72 -13.05 -20.91
C ALA A 105 41.69 -13.27 -19.39
N LEU A 106 42.64 -12.68 -18.64
CA LEU A 106 42.61 -12.67 -17.18
C LEU A 106 41.38 -11.91 -16.67
N LEU A 107 41.17 -10.68 -17.14
CA LEU A 107 40.04 -9.83 -16.72
C LEU A 107 38.69 -10.41 -17.15
N LEU A 108 38.56 -10.87 -18.40
CA LEU A 108 37.34 -11.51 -18.89
C LEU A 108 37.07 -12.85 -18.20
N GLY A 109 38.10 -13.62 -17.85
CA GLY A 109 37.95 -14.86 -17.09
C GLY A 109 37.37 -14.59 -15.70
N ARG A 110 37.92 -13.60 -15.00
CA ARG A 110 37.39 -13.17 -13.69
C ARG A 110 35.96 -12.63 -13.78
N PHE A 111 35.68 -11.82 -14.79
CA PHE A 111 34.33 -11.34 -15.05
C PHE A 111 33.36 -12.50 -15.32
N LEU A 112 33.72 -13.45 -16.19
CA LEU A 112 32.88 -14.60 -16.51
C LEU A 112 32.60 -15.46 -15.27
N GLY A 113 33.61 -15.71 -14.43
CA GLY A 113 33.43 -16.45 -13.17
C GLY A 113 32.49 -15.73 -12.20
N ALA A 114 32.64 -14.41 -12.06
CA ALA A 114 31.74 -13.59 -11.25
C ALA A 114 30.31 -13.52 -11.83
N ALA A 115 30.17 -13.45 -13.15
CA ALA A 115 28.88 -13.43 -13.83
C ALA A 115 28.13 -14.76 -13.64
N LEU A 116 28.81 -15.90 -13.79
CA LEU A 116 28.22 -17.21 -13.51
C LEU A 116 27.78 -17.34 -12.05
N LEU A 117 28.59 -16.84 -11.11
CA LEU A 117 28.23 -16.82 -9.69
C LEU A 117 27.02 -15.91 -9.41
N ALA A 118 26.95 -14.75 -10.08
CA ALA A 118 25.83 -13.82 -10.00
C ALA A 118 24.53 -14.43 -10.57
N SER A 119 24.62 -15.13 -11.70
CA SER A 119 23.49 -15.87 -12.31
C SER A 119 23.04 -17.04 -11.44
N LEU A 120 23.98 -17.75 -10.80
CA LEU A 120 23.66 -18.78 -9.81
C LEU A 120 22.93 -18.18 -8.61
N LEU A 121 23.37 -17.01 -8.12
CA LEU A 121 22.69 -16.33 -7.04
C LEU A 121 21.24 -15.97 -7.41
N GLY A 122 21.01 -15.46 -8.62
CA GLY A 122 19.67 -15.18 -9.14
C GLY A 122 18.81 -16.43 -9.36
N ALA A 123 19.42 -17.61 -9.55
CA ALA A 123 18.68 -18.87 -9.65
C ALA A 123 18.00 -19.30 -8.33
N SER A 124 18.32 -18.65 -7.19
CA SER A 124 17.65 -18.89 -5.91
C SER A 124 16.13 -18.73 -5.99
N VAL A 125 15.63 -17.75 -6.76
CA VAL A 125 14.20 -17.54 -6.98
C VAL A 125 13.58 -18.76 -7.69
N MET A 126 14.25 -19.29 -8.71
CA MET A 126 13.76 -20.46 -9.45
C MET A 126 13.74 -21.71 -8.58
N VAL A 127 14.79 -21.90 -7.79
CA VAL A 127 14.87 -23.00 -6.83
C VAL A 127 13.76 -22.88 -5.78
N GLY A 128 13.44 -21.67 -5.31
CA GLY A 128 12.32 -21.49 -4.38
C GLY A 128 10.98 -21.89 -5.01
N PHE A 129 10.71 -21.53 -6.27
CA PHE A 129 9.51 -22.01 -6.97
C PHE A 129 9.50 -23.53 -7.19
N LEU A 130 10.64 -24.14 -7.52
CA LEU A 130 10.74 -25.61 -7.62
C LEU A 130 10.53 -26.31 -6.28
N CYS A 131 10.87 -25.64 -5.17
CA CYS A 131 10.67 -26.14 -3.82
C CYS A 131 9.25 -25.89 -3.28
N THR A 132 8.35 -25.23 -4.02
CA THR A 132 6.97 -24.98 -3.57
C THR A 132 6.20 -26.22 -3.13
N PRO A 133 6.35 -27.42 -3.74
CA PRO A 133 5.65 -28.62 -3.26
C PRO A 133 5.96 -29.00 -1.81
N ILE A 134 7.11 -28.55 -1.27
CA ILE A 134 7.48 -28.73 0.14
C ILE A 134 6.44 -28.04 1.04
N LEU A 135 5.87 -26.91 0.61
CA LEU A 135 4.86 -26.18 1.39
C LEU A 135 3.59 -27.01 1.58
N SER A 136 3.13 -27.69 0.52
CA SER A 136 1.99 -28.60 0.61
C SER A 136 2.33 -29.85 1.41
N TRP A 137 3.53 -30.42 1.22
CA TRP A 137 4.00 -31.57 2.00
C TRP A 137 4.06 -31.30 3.51
N LEU A 138 4.42 -30.07 3.91
CA LEU A 138 4.42 -29.61 5.30
C LEU A 138 3.02 -29.21 5.81
N GLY A 139 1.97 -29.27 4.99
CA GLY A 139 0.62 -28.84 5.34
C GLY A 139 0.45 -27.33 5.51
N LEU A 140 1.40 -26.52 5.02
CA LEU A 140 1.37 -25.06 5.12
C LEU A 140 0.43 -24.43 4.08
N VAL A 141 0.16 -25.15 2.98
CA VAL A 141 -0.69 -24.71 1.88
C VAL A 141 -1.51 -25.90 1.39
N PRO A 142 -2.79 -25.71 1.00
CA PRO A 142 -3.60 -26.74 0.35
C PRO A 142 -2.93 -27.34 -0.90
N ALA A 143 -3.16 -28.63 -1.17
CA ALA A 143 -2.48 -29.33 -2.27
C ALA A 143 -2.91 -28.86 -3.67
N ASP A 144 -4.15 -28.42 -3.80
CA ASP A 144 -4.76 -27.81 -4.99
C ASP A 144 -4.21 -26.40 -5.31
N ALA A 145 -3.62 -25.70 -4.35
CA ALA A 145 -3.03 -24.39 -4.56
C ALA A 145 -1.66 -24.41 -5.26
N ILE A 146 -1.10 -25.60 -5.53
CA ILE A 146 0.19 -25.77 -6.23
C ILE A 146 -0.05 -26.54 -7.53
N ALA A 147 0.22 -25.90 -8.66
CA ALA A 147 0.16 -26.54 -9.96
C ALA A 147 1.45 -27.33 -10.27
N PRO A 148 1.46 -28.17 -11.32
CA PRO A 148 2.71 -28.73 -11.84
C PRO A 148 3.73 -27.62 -12.18
N PRO A 149 5.04 -27.86 -12.02
CA PRO A 149 6.06 -26.83 -12.27
C PRO A 149 5.94 -26.22 -13.67
N ALA A 150 5.82 -24.90 -13.74
CA ALA A 150 5.75 -24.14 -14.98
C ALA A 150 7.13 -24.03 -15.65
N TRP A 151 7.66 -25.14 -16.17
CA TRP A 151 9.02 -25.24 -16.73
C TRP A 151 9.31 -24.18 -17.80
N ARG A 152 8.33 -23.86 -18.65
CA ARG A 152 8.47 -22.80 -19.67
C ARG A 152 8.69 -21.42 -19.03
N ALA A 153 7.93 -21.10 -17.99
CA ALA A 153 8.06 -19.81 -17.28
C ALA A 153 9.36 -19.73 -16.47
N LEU A 154 9.75 -20.83 -15.80
CA LEU A 154 11.03 -20.90 -15.07
C LEU A 154 12.23 -20.73 -16.02
N ALA A 155 12.23 -21.44 -17.15
CA ALA A 155 13.28 -21.32 -18.16
C ALA A 155 13.30 -19.90 -18.76
N PHE A 156 12.14 -19.33 -19.07
CA PHE A 156 12.04 -17.96 -19.57
C PHE A 156 12.60 -16.95 -18.56
N SER A 157 12.18 -17.04 -17.29
CA SER A 157 12.64 -16.15 -16.23
C SER A 157 14.16 -16.21 -16.06
N TRP A 158 14.75 -17.40 -16.05
CA TRP A 158 16.19 -17.53 -15.91
C TRP A 158 16.96 -17.05 -17.14
N LEU A 159 16.58 -17.49 -18.35
CA LEU A 159 17.32 -17.22 -19.58
C LEU A 159 17.14 -15.79 -20.10
N TRP A 160 15.95 -15.20 -19.95
CA TRP A 160 15.62 -13.89 -20.53
C TRP A 160 15.58 -12.76 -19.51
N LEU A 161 15.38 -13.05 -18.22
CA LEU A 161 15.35 -12.03 -17.17
C LEU A 161 16.66 -12.01 -16.37
N VAL A 162 17.00 -13.11 -15.70
CA VAL A 162 18.11 -13.15 -14.73
C VAL A 162 19.48 -13.22 -15.38
N LEU A 163 19.68 -14.11 -16.36
CA LEU A 163 20.98 -14.34 -16.99
C LEU A 163 21.49 -13.07 -17.72
N PRO A 164 20.71 -12.39 -18.59
CA PRO A 164 21.22 -11.26 -19.35
C PRO A 164 21.61 -10.09 -18.45
N ILE A 165 20.78 -9.80 -17.45
CA ILE A 165 21.03 -8.66 -16.55
C ILE A 165 22.21 -8.90 -15.62
N ALA A 166 22.45 -10.14 -15.17
CA ALA A 166 23.63 -10.50 -14.37
C ALA A 166 24.94 -10.20 -15.13
N PHE A 167 24.96 -10.48 -16.44
CA PHE A 167 26.09 -10.14 -17.31
C PHE A 167 26.16 -8.64 -17.61
N GLY A 168 25.02 -8.01 -17.92
CA GLY A 168 24.90 -6.60 -18.25
C GLY A 168 25.32 -5.67 -17.11
N VAL A 169 24.58 -5.70 -16.01
CA VAL A 169 24.86 -4.91 -14.81
C VAL A 169 26.18 -5.32 -14.18
N GLY A 170 26.52 -6.62 -14.24
CA GLY A 170 27.83 -7.12 -13.85
C GLY A 170 28.98 -6.42 -14.58
N ALA A 171 28.83 -6.16 -15.87
CA ALA A 171 29.83 -5.44 -16.66
C ALA A 171 30.01 -3.99 -16.17
N LEU A 172 28.92 -3.31 -15.79
CA LEU A 172 28.99 -1.98 -15.17
C LEU A 172 29.78 -2.01 -13.85
N TYR A 173 29.47 -2.96 -12.96
CA TYR A 173 30.19 -3.12 -11.69
C TYR A 173 31.68 -3.36 -11.91
N PHE A 174 32.00 -4.26 -12.84
CA PHE A 174 33.39 -4.60 -13.16
C PHE A 174 34.14 -3.39 -13.72
N MET A 175 33.54 -2.63 -14.65
CA MET A 175 34.13 -1.41 -15.21
C MET A 175 34.37 -0.33 -14.15
N VAL A 176 33.38 -0.04 -13.31
CA VAL A 176 33.49 0.98 -12.25
C VAL A 176 34.54 0.57 -11.22
N THR A 177 34.56 -0.70 -10.82
CA THR A 177 35.57 -1.22 -9.90
C THR A 177 36.97 -1.17 -10.50
N LEU A 178 37.13 -1.50 -11.78
CA LEU A 178 38.42 -1.44 -12.49
C LEU A 178 38.97 -0.02 -12.56
N LYS A 179 38.10 0.97 -12.72
CA LYS A 179 38.48 2.38 -12.77
C LYS A 179 38.82 2.95 -11.39
N THR A 180 38.03 2.64 -10.37
CA THR A 180 38.10 3.28 -9.05
C THR A 180 38.95 2.52 -8.03
N ARG A 181 39.09 1.20 -8.22
CA ARG A 181 39.82 0.27 -7.34
C ARG A 181 39.32 0.26 -5.90
N GLY A 182 38.03 0.51 -5.70
CA GLY A 182 37.41 0.49 -4.40
C GLY A 182 36.04 -0.17 -4.43
N VAL A 183 35.76 -0.98 -3.40
CA VAL A 183 34.45 -1.61 -3.19
C VAL A 183 33.33 -0.55 -3.07
N ALA A 184 33.66 0.62 -2.52
CA ALA A 184 32.72 1.74 -2.35
C ALA A 184 32.08 2.20 -3.66
N ALA A 185 32.80 2.15 -4.78
CA ALA A 185 32.25 2.57 -6.06
C ALA A 185 31.25 1.57 -6.64
N ALA A 186 31.43 0.27 -6.39
CA ALA A 186 30.45 -0.75 -6.76
C ALA A 186 29.15 -0.55 -5.95
N PHE A 187 29.23 -0.33 -4.65
CA PHE A 187 28.04 -0.02 -3.84
C PHE A 187 27.40 1.32 -4.22
N ALA A 188 28.18 2.34 -4.58
CA ALA A 188 27.65 3.59 -5.11
C ALA A 188 26.88 3.38 -6.43
N LEU A 189 27.36 2.48 -7.29
CA LEU A 189 26.63 2.08 -8.49
C LEU A 189 25.34 1.31 -8.14
N SER A 190 25.33 0.41 -7.16
CA SER A 190 24.07 -0.23 -6.69
C SER A 190 23.08 0.81 -6.19
N ALA A 191 23.54 1.80 -5.41
CA ALA A 191 22.70 2.89 -4.95
C ALA A 191 22.16 3.75 -6.12
N LEU A 192 22.92 3.90 -7.20
CA LEU A 192 22.46 4.58 -8.41
C LEU A 192 21.43 3.75 -9.19
N LEU A 193 21.67 2.45 -9.38
CA LEU A 193 20.72 1.54 -10.03
C LEU A 193 19.42 1.45 -9.26
N MET A 194 19.52 1.42 -7.93
CA MET A 194 18.40 1.53 -7.00
C MET A 194 17.61 2.82 -7.22
N LEU A 195 18.31 3.95 -7.33
CA LEU A 195 17.66 5.23 -7.57
C LEU A 195 16.92 5.25 -8.91
N LEU A 196 17.54 4.73 -9.96
CA LEU A 196 16.92 4.64 -11.28
C LEU A 196 15.69 3.71 -11.27
N TRP A 197 15.79 2.57 -10.59
CA TRP A 197 14.67 1.66 -10.35
C TRP A 197 13.52 2.37 -9.61
N MET A 198 13.82 3.12 -8.55
CA MET A 198 12.82 3.87 -7.78
C MET A 198 12.16 4.97 -8.63
N VAL A 199 12.95 5.68 -9.43
CA VAL A 199 12.41 6.67 -10.37
C VAL A 199 11.51 5.98 -11.39
N ALA A 200 11.89 4.81 -11.90
CA ALA A 200 11.08 4.07 -12.86
C ALA A 200 9.76 3.57 -12.24
N VAL A 201 9.81 2.90 -11.08
CA VAL A 201 8.63 2.34 -10.40
C VAL A 201 7.75 3.42 -9.80
N VAL A 202 8.33 4.30 -8.98
CA VAL A 202 7.52 5.27 -8.26
C VAL A 202 7.18 6.45 -9.15
N VAL A 203 8.17 7.10 -9.76
CA VAL A 203 7.89 8.34 -10.50
C VAL A 203 7.27 8.05 -11.86
N LEU A 204 7.84 7.18 -12.69
CA LEU A 204 7.36 7.01 -14.06
C LEU A 204 6.12 6.12 -14.16
N GLU A 205 6.16 4.92 -13.57
CA GLU A 205 5.05 3.97 -13.58
C GLU A 205 3.93 4.42 -12.63
N GLY A 206 4.22 4.65 -11.35
CA GLY A 206 3.21 5.12 -10.40
C GLY A 206 2.59 6.47 -10.80
N GLY A 207 3.38 7.35 -11.41
CA GLY A 207 2.92 8.62 -11.98
C GLY A 207 2.20 8.51 -13.32
N HIS A 208 2.11 7.31 -13.90
CA HIS A 208 1.51 7.04 -15.21
C HIS A 208 2.04 7.96 -16.34
N ILE A 209 3.32 8.37 -16.27
CA ILE A 209 3.88 9.38 -17.20
C ILE A 209 4.13 8.77 -18.58
N ASN A 210 4.90 7.69 -18.63
CA ASN A 210 5.24 7.02 -19.87
C ASN A 210 5.70 5.58 -19.59
N PRO A 211 4.91 4.56 -19.97
CA PRO A 211 5.22 3.17 -19.69
C PRO A 211 6.49 2.69 -20.41
N VAL A 212 6.74 3.14 -21.65
CA VAL A 212 7.95 2.78 -22.41
C VAL A 212 9.21 3.32 -21.74
N LEU A 213 9.18 4.58 -21.31
CA LEU A 213 10.31 5.20 -20.60
C LEU A 213 10.55 4.52 -19.25
N SER A 214 9.47 4.18 -18.52
CA SER A 214 9.55 3.43 -17.26
C SER A 214 10.20 2.05 -17.46
N ALA A 215 9.84 1.35 -18.54
CA ALA A 215 10.40 0.04 -18.90
C ALA A 215 11.88 0.13 -19.28
N ILE A 216 12.30 1.17 -19.99
CA ILE A 216 13.70 1.33 -20.42
C ILE A 216 14.61 1.76 -19.24
N LEU A 217 14.16 2.69 -18.41
CA LEU A 217 14.96 3.20 -17.29
C LEU A 217 15.05 2.21 -16.11
N ASP A 218 14.11 1.27 -16.00
CA ASP A 218 14.15 0.22 -15.00
C ASP A 218 15.22 -0.85 -15.31
N PRO A 219 16.33 -0.94 -14.55
CA PRO A 219 17.34 -1.97 -14.79
C PRO A 219 16.85 -3.40 -14.51
N SER A 220 15.78 -3.58 -13.73
CA SER A 220 15.22 -4.89 -13.39
C SER A 220 14.16 -5.40 -14.38
N LEU A 221 13.57 -4.51 -15.19
CA LEU A 221 12.38 -4.76 -16.01
C LEU A 221 11.13 -5.14 -15.18
N PHE A 222 11.09 -4.76 -13.90
CA PHE A 222 9.93 -4.88 -13.03
C PHE A 222 8.75 -4.06 -13.54
N THR A 223 8.93 -2.79 -13.89
CA THR A 223 7.85 -1.89 -14.36
C THR A 223 7.09 -2.47 -15.56
N PHE A 224 7.82 -2.96 -16.57
CA PHE A 224 7.24 -3.64 -17.72
C PHE A 224 6.53 -4.94 -17.33
N THR A 225 7.15 -5.75 -16.46
CA THR A 225 6.57 -7.03 -16.04
C THR A 225 5.29 -6.82 -15.23
N HIS A 226 5.30 -5.83 -14.33
CA HIS A 226 4.18 -5.45 -13.48
C HIS A 226 3.02 -4.93 -14.33
N ALA A 227 3.26 -3.93 -15.19
CA ALA A 227 2.24 -3.40 -16.11
C ALA A 227 1.60 -4.50 -16.98
N GLN A 228 2.40 -5.47 -17.47
CA GLN A 228 1.85 -6.58 -18.24
C GLN A 228 1.03 -7.54 -17.38
N VAL A 229 1.55 -7.97 -16.22
CA VAL A 229 0.85 -8.90 -15.32
C VAL A 229 -0.44 -8.30 -14.75
N GLU A 230 -0.47 -6.99 -14.47
CA GLU A 230 -1.67 -6.29 -14.00
C GLU A 230 -2.80 -6.26 -15.04
N SER A 231 -2.46 -6.33 -16.33
CA SER A 231 -3.45 -6.42 -17.40
C SER A 231 -3.93 -7.84 -17.68
N TRP A 232 -3.27 -8.85 -17.12
CA TRP A 232 -3.58 -10.25 -17.37
C TRP A 232 -4.79 -10.70 -16.56
N THR A 233 -5.68 -11.40 -17.25
CA THR A 233 -6.76 -12.17 -16.60
C THR A 233 -6.17 -13.29 -15.72
N PRO A 234 -6.89 -13.77 -14.69
CA PRO A 234 -6.47 -14.93 -13.89
C PRO A 234 -6.01 -16.15 -14.72
N ALA A 235 -6.71 -16.44 -15.82
CA ALA A 235 -6.31 -17.50 -16.76
C ALA A 235 -4.95 -17.22 -17.42
N GLN A 236 -4.73 -15.98 -17.88
CA GLN A 236 -3.44 -15.56 -18.45
C GLN A 236 -2.31 -15.58 -17.40
N LYS A 237 -2.57 -15.12 -16.17
CA LYS A 237 -1.60 -15.16 -15.07
C LYS A 237 -1.08 -16.58 -14.80
N THR A 238 -1.91 -17.59 -15.04
CA THR A 238 -1.59 -19.00 -14.82
C THR A 238 -0.81 -19.66 -15.97
N GLN A 239 -0.91 -19.16 -17.21
CA GLN A 239 -0.37 -19.89 -18.38
C GLN A 239 0.50 -19.05 -19.33
N ALA A 240 0.37 -17.73 -19.32
CA ALA A 240 1.01 -16.86 -20.31
C ALA A 240 2.53 -16.75 -20.11
N LEU A 241 3.23 -16.59 -21.24
CA LEU A 241 4.62 -16.13 -21.23
C LEU A 241 4.65 -14.60 -21.35
N LEU A 242 5.65 -13.97 -20.74
CA LEU A 242 5.84 -12.54 -20.87
C LEU A 242 6.13 -12.19 -22.34
N PRO A 243 5.42 -11.22 -22.94
CA PRO A 243 5.61 -10.88 -24.34
C PRO A 243 6.97 -10.20 -24.56
N VAL A 244 7.68 -10.61 -25.62
CA VAL A 244 8.97 -10.05 -26.03
C VAL A 244 8.72 -8.93 -27.04
N ASN A 245 8.28 -7.78 -26.52
CA ASN A 245 7.95 -6.60 -27.31
C ASN A 245 9.15 -5.66 -27.50
N GLN A 246 8.93 -4.53 -28.17
CA GLN A 246 9.97 -3.53 -28.43
C GLN A 246 10.55 -2.97 -27.12
N GLU A 247 9.72 -2.70 -26.11
CA GLU A 247 10.16 -2.18 -24.81
C GLU A 247 11.08 -3.16 -24.08
N PHE A 248 10.73 -4.45 -24.12
CA PHE A 248 11.54 -5.53 -23.57
C PHE A 248 12.93 -5.55 -24.22
N LEU A 249 12.97 -5.53 -25.56
CA LEU A 249 14.23 -5.59 -26.31
C LEU A 249 15.08 -4.33 -26.13
N LEU A 250 14.46 -3.15 -26.08
CA LEU A 250 15.15 -1.88 -25.82
C LEU A 250 15.78 -1.88 -24.43
N ASN A 251 15.07 -2.37 -23.40
CA ASN A 251 15.63 -2.53 -22.07
C ASN A 251 16.85 -3.45 -22.06
N ARG A 252 16.76 -4.63 -22.68
CA ARG A 252 17.89 -5.58 -22.75
C ARG A 252 19.05 -5.03 -23.58
N GLY A 253 18.77 -4.28 -24.63
CA GLY A 253 19.78 -3.51 -25.37
C GLY A 253 20.53 -2.52 -24.48
N PHE A 254 19.79 -1.72 -23.71
CA PHE A 254 20.34 -0.66 -22.88
C PHE A 254 21.11 -1.18 -21.65
N TRP A 255 20.56 -2.16 -20.93
CA TRP A 255 21.14 -2.65 -19.67
C TRP A 255 22.04 -3.89 -19.82
N CYS A 256 21.98 -4.59 -20.95
CA CYS A 256 22.81 -5.78 -21.18
C CYS A 256 23.84 -5.56 -22.29
N VAL A 257 23.37 -5.26 -23.51
CA VAL A 257 24.24 -5.17 -24.70
C VAL A 257 25.23 -3.99 -24.59
N LEU A 258 24.74 -2.80 -24.23
CA LEU A 258 25.59 -1.61 -24.12
C LEU A 258 26.69 -1.77 -23.05
N PRO A 259 26.40 -2.16 -21.78
CA PRO A 259 27.44 -2.40 -20.78
C PRO A 259 28.46 -3.47 -21.16
N MET A 260 28.00 -4.58 -21.76
CA MET A 260 28.91 -5.65 -22.19
C MET A 260 29.86 -5.16 -23.30
N SER A 261 29.36 -4.42 -24.28
CA SER A 261 30.20 -3.84 -25.33
C SER A 261 31.20 -2.82 -24.75
N GLY A 262 30.76 -2.01 -23.79
CA GLY A 262 31.60 -1.08 -23.04
C GLY A 262 32.72 -1.78 -22.26
N LEU A 263 32.43 -2.93 -21.63
CA LEU A 263 33.42 -3.72 -20.90
C LEU A 263 34.46 -4.31 -21.87
N VAL A 264 34.02 -4.91 -22.98
CA VAL A 264 34.95 -5.44 -24.01
C VAL A 264 35.84 -4.33 -24.55
N TRP A 265 35.27 -3.15 -24.82
CA TRP A 265 36.03 -1.97 -25.23
C TRP A 265 37.03 -1.49 -24.16
N MET A 266 36.63 -1.44 -22.90
CA MET A 266 37.50 -1.04 -21.79
C MET A 266 38.67 -2.03 -21.61
N VAL A 267 38.38 -3.33 -21.58
CA VAL A 267 39.37 -4.39 -21.33
C VAL A 267 40.41 -4.45 -22.45
N THR A 268 40.03 -4.17 -23.70
CA THR A 268 40.97 -4.11 -24.83
C THR A 268 41.88 -2.87 -24.81
N ARG A 269 41.50 -1.80 -24.08
CA ARG A 269 42.24 -0.53 -23.98
C ARG A 269 43.08 -0.40 -22.71
N VAL A 270 42.72 -1.10 -21.64
CA VAL A 270 43.42 -1.02 -20.35
C VAL A 270 44.83 -1.59 -20.46
N ARG A 271 45.81 -0.82 -19.99
CA ARG A 271 47.23 -1.20 -19.99
C ARG A 271 47.70 -1.65 -18.61
N ARG A 272 48.63 -2.60 -18.56
CA ARG A 272 49.20 -3.11 -17.30
C ARG A 272 49.87 -2.01 -16.50
N GLU A 273 50.60 -1.12 -17.16
CA GLU A 273 51.28 0.02 -16.51
C GLU A 273 50.29 0.91 -15.76
N SER A 274 49.07 1.11 -16.31
CA SER A 274 48.06 1.91 -15.64
C SER A 274 47.56 1.24 -14.36
N LEU A 275 47.47 -0.09 -14.35
CA LEU A 275 47.01 -0.89 -13.21
C LEU A 275 48.10 -1.00 -12.13
N ILE A 276 49.37 -1.16 -12.52
CA ILE A 276 50.52 -1.28 -11.60
C ILE A 276 50.88 0.07 -10.96
N ARG A 277 50.96 1.16 -11.73
CA ARG A 277 51.52 2.45 -11.24
C ARG A 277 50.60 3.26 -10.32
N GLU A 278 49.52 2.65 -9.80
CA GLU A 278 48.53 3.23 -8.88
C GLU A 278 48.34 4.75 -9.00
N ASN A 279 48.07 5.30 -10.20
CA ASN A 279 47.96 6.75 -10.42
C ASN A 279 48.82 7.55 -9.42
N ALA A 280 50.15 7.42 -9.49
CA ALA A 280 51.05 8.33 -8.78
C ALA A 280 50.47 9.73 -9.01
N ARG A 281 49.92 10.31 -7.94
CA ARG A 281 49.23 11.60 -7.94
C ARG A 281 50.10 12.48 -8.82
N LYS A 282 49.59 12.99 -9.96
CA LYS A 282 50.35 13.93 -10.79
C LYS A 282 50.98 14.90 -9.78
N PRO A 283 52.31 14.98 -9.64
CA PRO A 283 52.88 15.93 -8.72
C PRO A 283 52.27 17.26 -9.14
N SER A 284 51.56 17.89 -8.22
CA SER A 284 50.94 19.19 -8.48
C SER A 284 52.01 20.03 -9.15
N ARG A 285 51.77 20.49 -10.39
CA ARG A 285 52.72 21.37 -11.08
C ARG A 285 52.83 22.76 -10.40
N ARG A 286 52.29 22.92 -9.18
CA ARG A 286 52.49 24.06 -8.29
C ARG A 286 52.62 23.56 -6.86
N THR A 287 53.85 23.34 -6.42
CA THR A 287 54.51 24.03 -5.30
C THR A 287 55.91 23.41 -5.16
N ALA A 288 56.95 24.25 -5.22
CA ALA A 288 58.23 23.86 -4.64
C ALA A 288 57.97 23.39 -3.20
N PRO A 289 58.70 22.39 -2.67
CA PRO A 289 58.58 22.06 -1.25
C PRO A 289 58.70 23.37 -0.48
N PRO A 290 57.74 23.70 0.42
CA PRO A 290 57.91 24.87 1.27
C PRO A 290 59.27 24.72 1.98
N PRO A 291 60.03 25.83 2.18
CA PRO A 291 61.21 25.76 3.03
C PRO A 291 60.80 25.09 4.34
N PRO A 292 61.66 24.26 4.96
CA PRO A 292 61.32 23.59 6.21
C PRO A 292 60.83 24.66 7.19
N GLU A 293 59.52 24.70 7.41
CA GLU A 293 58.92 25.58 8.37
C GLU A 293 59.52 25.14 9.70
N ALA A 294 60.18 26.06 10.41
CA ALA A 294 60.77 25.77 11.71
C ALA A 294 59.73 24.99 12.50
N VAL A 295 60.06 23.75 12.86
CA VAL A 295 59.20 22.88 13.65
C VAL A 295 58.89 23.66 14.91
N ARG A 296 57.75 24.36 14.94
CA ARG A 296 57.23 24.91 16.17
C ARG A 296 57.08 23.68 17.05
N PRO A 297 57.71 23.62 18.24
CA PRO A 297 57.52 22.49 19.12
C PRO A 297 56.01 22.38 19.32
N HIS A 298 55.41 21.32 18.75
CA HIS A 298 54.06 20.96 19.12
C HIS A 298 54.16 20.70 20.61
N THR A 299 53.58 21.60 21.41
CA THR A 299 53.31 21.31 22.80
C THR A 299 52.44 20.07 22.77
N LEU A 300 53.06 18.93 23.09
CA LEU A 300 52.32 17.71 23.36
C LEU A 300 51.29 18.12 24.42
N PRO A 301 49.99 17.87 24.20
CA PRO A 301 49.00 18.16 25.22
C PRO A 301 49.49 17.46 26.49
N GLY A 302 49.73 18.25 27.55
CA GLY A 302 50.23 17.73 28.81
C GLY A 302 49.28 16.67 29.40
N PRO A 303 49.70 15.95 30.45
CA PRO A 303 48.86 14.93 31.09
C PRO A 303 47.47 15.49 31.41
N VAL A 304 46.44 14.81 30.90
CA VAL A 304 45.04 15.22 31.09
C VAL A 304 44.57 14.73 32.46
N PHE A 305 44.46 15.63 33.43
CA PHE A 305 44.09 15.28 34.82
C PHE A 305 42.59 15.34 35.11
N ALA A 306 41.77 15.95 34.24
CA ALA A 306 40.32 16.08 34.42
C ALA A 306 39.56 15.41 33.27
N PHE A 307 39.00 14.23 33.53
CA PHE A 307 38.25 13.48 32.53
C PHE A 307 36.79 13.92 32.48
N ARG A 308 36.42 14.70 31.45
CA ARG A 308 35.03 15.07 31.17
C ARG A 308 34.47 14.24 30.02
N TRP A 309 34.22 12.96 30.28
CA TRP A 309 33.84 11.98 29.27
C TRP A 309 32.66 12.40 28.38
N TRP A 310 31.66 13.09 28.93
CA TRP A 310 30.53 13.62 28.15
C TRP A 310 30.94 14.68 27.12
N ARG A 311 31.91 15.55 27.44
CA ARG A 311 32.46 16.51 26.46
C ARG A 311 33.19 15.78 25.34
N THR A 312 33.90 14.70 25.67
CA THR A 312 34.54 13.83 24.67
C THR A 312 33.51 13.17 23.76
N VAL A 313 32.39 12.67 24.31
CA VAL A 313 31.28 12.11 23.52
C VAL A 313 30.76 13.16 22.51
N ILE A 314 30.46 14.38 22.96
CA ILE A 314 29.96 15.45 22.09
C ILE A 314 30.98 15.83 21.02
N ALA A 315 32.26 15.98 21.40
CA ALA A 315 33.32 16.35 20.47
C ALA A 315 33.55 15.26 19.40
N GLU A 316 33.56 13.99 19.80
CA GLU A 316 33.69 12.85 18.89
C GLU A 316 32.45 12.71 18.00
N THR A 317 31.25 12.90 18.55
CA THR A 317 29.99 12.96 17.78
C THR A 317 30.06 14.04 16.71
N GLY A 318 30.44 15.27 17.08
CA GLY A 318 30.55 16.39 16.15
C GLY A 318 31.66 16.21 15.11
N TRP A 319 32.73 15.48 15.43
CA TRP A 319 33.76 15.09 14.46
C TRP A 319 33.23 14.07 13.44
N ARG A 320 32.61 12.98 13.91
CA ARG A 320 32.01 11.93 13.04
C ARG A 320 30.92 12.48 12.15
N LEU A 321 30.05 13.33 12.70
CA LEU A 321 28.97 13.98 11.96
C LEU A 321 29.51 14.90 10.87
N ARG A 322 30.43 15.81 11.21
CA ARG A 322 31.04 16.73 10.22
C ARG A 322 31.77 15.96 9.12
N ARG A 323 32.47 14.88 9.46
CA ARG A 323 33.17 14.04 8.46
C ARG A 323 32.18 13.39 7.50
N THR A 324 31.02 12.93 7.99
CA THR A 324 30.00 12.28 7.17
C THR A 324 29.28 13.28 6.27
N VAL A 325 28.75 14.36 6.85
CA VAL A 325 27.92 15.36 6.15
C VAL A 325 28.71 16.17 5.13
N ARG A 326 30.02 16.38 5.33
CA ARG A 326 30.87 17.11 4.37
C ARG A 326 31.36 16.27 3.18
N THR A 327 31.03 14.98 3.12
CA THR A 327 31.39 14.18 1.95
C THR A 327 30.57 14.62 0.74
N ARG A 328 31.21 14.69 -0.43
CA ARG A 328 30.49 15.01 -1.69
C ARG A 328 29.35 14.03 -1.95
N ALA A 329 29.55 12.76 -1.60
CA ALA A 329 28.52 11.73 -1.73
C ALA A 329 27.29 12.03 -0.87
N PHE A 330 27.45 12.41 0.39
CA PHE A 330 26.33 12.77 1.26
C PHE A 330 25.59 14.01 0.73
N LEU A 331 26.31 15.09 0.41
CA LEU A 331 25.69 16.33 -0.10
C LEU A 331 24.91 16.08 -1.40
N VAL A 332 25.52 15.40 -2.37
CA VAL A 332 24.85 15.05 -3.63
C VAL A 332 23.65 14.14 -3.35
N GLY A 333 23.80 13.13 -2.48
CA GLY A 333 22.72 12.24 -2.09
C GLY A 333 21.53 12.99 -1.47
N THR A 334 21.77 13.96 -0.58
CA THR A 334 20.71 14.76 0.04
C THR A 334 19.99 15.65 -0.96
N VAL A 335 20.73 16.33 -1.86
CA VAL A 335 20.13 17.18 -2.89
C VAL A 335 19.30 16.34 -3.86
N LEU A 336 19.85 15.19 -4.27
CA LEU A 336 19.19 14.26 -5.18
C LEU A 336 17.92 13.68 -4.57
N LEU A 337 17.94 13.31 -3.28
CA LEU A 337 16.76 12.78 -2.60
C LEU A 337 15.66 13.85 -2.48
N VAL A 338 16.01 15.10 -2.17
CA VAL A 338 15.04 16.21 -2.15
C VAL A 338 14.48 16.44 -3.56
N ALA A 339 15.33 16.43 -4.59
CA ALA A 339 14.91 16.59 -5.98
C ALA A 339 13.96 15.47 -6.43
N VAL A 340 14.27 14.21 -6.10
CA VAL A 340 13.37 13.08 -6.38
C VAL A 340 12.07 13.21 -5.60
N GLY A 341 12.10 13.64 -4.33
CA GLY A 341 10.89 13.89 -3.56
C GLY A 341 10.01 15.00 -4.17
N VAL A 342 10.61 16.11 -4.61
CA VAL A 342 9.89 17.18 -5.29
C VAL A 342 9.30 16.66 -6.60
N MET A 343 10.08 15.98 -7.43
CA MET A 343 9.61 15.39 -8.68
C MET A 343 8.47 14.38 -8.46
N ALA A 344 8.59 13.51 -7.44
CA ALA A 344 7.54 12.56 -7.09
C ALA A 344 6.25 13.28 -6.70
N ALA A 345 6.31 14.30 -5.86
CA ALA A 345 5.12 15.09 -5.51
C ALA A 345 4.50 15.82 -6.71
N PHE A 346 5.31 16.38 -7.62
CA PHE A 346 4.78 16.96 -8.86
C PHE A 346 4.05 15.92 -9.72
N VAL A 347 4.65 14.75 -9.88
CA VAL A 347 4.11 13.71 -10.74
C VAL A 347 2.85 13.07 -10.15
N HIS A 348 2.88 12.72 -8.86
CA HIS A 348 1.80 11.99 -8.18
C HIS A 348 0.66 12.85 -7.67
N VAL A 349 0.82 14.17 -7.68
CA VAL A 349 -0.22 15.07 -7.19
C VAL A 349 -0.59 16.05 -8.28
N ILE A 350 0.37 16.81 -8.81
CA ILE A 350 0.07 17.92 -9.71
C ILE A 350 -0.17 17.45 -11.16
N TRP A 351 0.59 16.47 -11.64
CA TRP A 351 0.45 15.86 -12.98
C TRP A 351 -0.15 14.46 -12.92
N HIS A 352 -0.89 14.17 -11.85
CA HIS A 352 -1.46 12.85 -11.67
C HIS A 352 -2.40 12.52 -12.83
N ALA A 353 -2.35 11.27 -13.32
CA ALA A 353 -3.12 10.84 -14.49
C ALA A 353 -4.64 10.93 -14.27
N GLU A 354 -5.08 10.91 -13.02
CA GLU A 354 -6.49 11.10 -12.67
C GLU A 354 -6.93 12.56 -12.65
N GLY A 355 -6.03 13.50 -12.97
CA GLY A 355 -6.24 14.93 -12.88
C GLY A 355 -5.40 15.57 -11.76
N PRO A 356 -5.18 16.90 -11.82
CA PRO A 356 -4.39 17.60 -10.82
C PRO A 356 -5.07 17.53 -9.45
N PHE A 357 -4.34 17.01 -8.46
CA PHE A 357 -4.67 17.10 -7.05
C PHE A 357 -4.03 18.34 -6.41
N LEU A 358 -4.59 18.75 -5.27
CA LEU A 358 -4.11 19.83 -4.43
C LEU A 358 -3.01 19.29 -3.49
N PRO A 359 -1.82 19.91 -3.47
CA PRO A 359 -0.66 19.42 -2.73
C PRO A 359 -0.69 19.83 -1.25
N HIS A 360 -1.75 19.43 -0.53
CA HIS A 360 -1.82 19.65 0.90
C HIS A 360 -0.82 18.75 1.67
N PRO A 361 -0.22 19.22 2.78
CA PRO A 361 0.77 18.45 3.52
C PRO A 361 0.27 17.09 4.03
N ASP A 362 -0.99 16.99 4.44
CA ASP A 362 -1.64 15.74 4.88
C ASP A 362 -1.73 14.68 3.76
N ARG A 363 -1.78 15.08 2.48
CA ARG A 363 -1.66 14.20 1.31
C ARG A 363 -0.20 13.92 0.91
N LEU A 364 0.64 14.95 0.89
CA LEU A 364 2.03 14.83 0.44
C LEU A 364 2.89 13.98 1.38
N LEU A 365 2.71 14.09 2.70
CA LEU A 365 3.60 13.44 3.67
C LEU A 365 3.51 11.90 3.60
N PRO A 366 2.32 11.26 3.61
CA PRO A 366 2.21 9.81 3.44
C PRO A 366 2.69 9.32 2.06
N LEU A 367 2.43 10.08 1.00
CA LEU A 367 2.89 9.78 -0.35
C LEU A 367 4.43 9.75 -0.41
N LEU A 368 5.08 10.82 0.07
CA LEU A 368 6.53 10.94 0.08
C LEU A 368 7.19 9.96 1.06
N MET A 369 6.49 9.62 2.16
CA MET A 369 6.91 8.54 3.03
C MET A 369 6.97 7.22 2.25
N THR A 370 5.87 6.79 1.66
CA THR A 370 5.80 5.55 0.88
C THR A 370 6.85 5.53 -0.25
N THR A 371 7.05 6.66 -0.93
CA THR A 371 7.98 6.81 -2.05
C THR A 371 9.46 6.75 -1.64
N LEU A 372 9.85 7.44 -0.55
CA LEU A 372 11.26 7.64 -0.21
C LEU A 372 11.75 6.76 0.94
N TYR A 373 10.85 6.16 1.72
CA TYR A 373 11.18 5.39 2.92
C TYR A 373 12.20 4.29 2.63
N LEU A 374 11.95 3.50 1.58
CA LEU A 374 12.81 2.38 1.19
C LEU A 374 14.25 2.85 0.91
N VAL A 375 14.43 3.92 0.13
CA VAL A 375 15.77 4.48 -0.15
C VAL A 375 16.43 4.97 1.13
N ILE A 376 15.69 5.70 1.97
CA ILE A 376 16.21 6.25 3.22
C ILE A 376 16.62 5.12 4.18
N ALA A 377 15.81 4.06 4.32
CA ALA A 377 16.10 2.90 5.14
C ALA A 377 17.43 2.23 4.75
N PHE A 378 17.66 2.04 3.44
CA PHE A 378 18.93 1.52 2.93
C PHE A 378 20.10 2.49 3.13
N LEU A 379 19.90 3.79 2.93
CA LEU A 379 20.93 4.81 3.21
C LEU A 379 21.29 4.86 4.70
N VAL A 380 20.31 4.70 5.59
CA VAL A 380 20.51 4.63 7.04
C VAL A 380 21.32 3.39 7.41
N ALA A 381 20.94 2.21 6.92
CA ALA A 381 21.68 0.99 7.17
C ALA A 381 23.11 1.02 6.59
N ALA A 382 23.28 1.62 5.40
CA ALA A 382 24.60 1.83 4.79
C ALA A 382 25.45 2.85 5.59
N SER A 383 24.84 3.93 6.07
CA SER A 383 25.49 4.94 6.92
C SER A 383 25.93 4.34 8.26
N ALA A 384 25.08 3.50 8.88
CA ALA A 384 25.42 2.76 10.09
C ALA A 384 26.66 1.89 9.86
N GLY A 385 26.72 1.17 8.74
CA GLY A 385 27.89 0.36 8.37
C GLY A 385 29.15 1.19 8.13
N LEU A 386 29.07 2.24 7.29
CA LEU A 386 30.17 3.15 6.97
C LEU A 386 30.77 3.81 8.23
N MET A 387 29.93 4.27 9.14
CA MET A 387 30.37 4.91 10.38
C MET A 387 30.94 3.90 11.38
N SER A 388 30.33 2.71 11.50
CA SER A 388 30.80 1.66 12.40
C SER A 388 32.15 1.07 12.00
N ARG A 389 32.45 1.06 10.69
CA ARG A 389 33.67 0.48 10.11
C ARG A 389 34.73 1.51 9.73
N GLN A 390 34.47 2.78 10.03
CA GLN A 390 35.39 3.87 9.72
C GLN A 390 36.76 3.75 10.41
N ASP A 391 36.79 3.06 11.55
CA ASP A 391 37.98 2.90 12.38
C ASP A 391 38.71 1.55 12.11
N ASP A 392 38.20 0.70 11.19
CA ASP A 392 38.84 -0.58 10.80
C ASP A 392 40.01 -0.33 9.82
N VAL A 393 41.01 0.40 10.30
CA VAL A 393 42.30 0.62 9.61
C VAL A 393 43.39 -0.06 10.44
N GLU A 394 44.30 -0.77 9.77
CA GLU A 394 45.39 -1.51 10.41
C GLU A 394 46.22 -0.60 11.32
N GLY A 395 46.43 -1.03 12.57
CA GLY A 395 47.11 -0.26 13.64
C GLY A 395 46.31 0.91 14.23
N PHE A 396 45.38 1.52 13.49
CA PHE A 396 44.57 2.64 13.99
C PHE A 396 43.60 2.20 15.09
N ARG A 397 42.96 1.04 14.91
CA ARG A 397 42.07 0.48 15.92
C ARG A 397 42.80 0.16 17.22
N ASP A 398 43.99 -0.42 17.13
CA ASP A 398 44.82 -0.76 18.30
C ASP A 398 45.26 0.50 19.04
N MET A 399 45.60 1.57 18.30
CA MET A 399 45.90 2.88 18.88
C MET A 399 44.71 3.45 19.66
N LEU A 400 43.49 3.36 19.11
CA LEU A 400 42.28 3.83 19.78
C LEU A 400 41.90 2.96 20.99
N ASP A 401 42.14 1.66 20.93
CA ASP A 401 41.83 0.74 22.02
C ASP A 401 42.79 0.90 23.20
N ALA A 402 44.05 1.26 22.93
CA ALA A 402 45.09 1.58 23.92
C ALA A 402 44.85 2.93 24.64
N ALA A 403 43.98 3.80 24.11
CA ALA A 403 43.66 5.06 24.77
C ALA A 403 42.90 4.82 26.11
N PRO A 404 43.15 5.62 27.17
CA PRO A 404 42.50 5.46 28.49
C PRO A 404 41.05 5.98 28.51
N VAL A 405 40.31 5.81 27.41
CA VAL A 405 38.93 6.27 27.25
C VAL A 405 37.97 5.15 27.64
N PRO A 406 36.94 5.34 28.47
CA PRO A 406 35.95 4.31 28.78
C PRO A 406 35.21 3.79 27.53
N PRO A 407 34.80 2.51 27.49
CA PRO A 407 34.21 1.90 26.31
C PRO A 407 32.90 2.55 25.86
N PHE A 408 32.13 3.13 26.79
CA PHE A 408 30.86 3.79 26.48
C PHE A 408 31.02 5.07 25.66
N VAL A 409 32.17 5.76 25.74
CA VAL A 409 32.37 7.08 25.13
C VAL A 409 32.29 7.00 23.61
N ARG A 410 33.07 6.10 23.01
CA ARG A 410 33.10 5.91 21.55
C ARG A 410 31.78 5.34 21.02
N LEU A 411 31.18 4.39 21.75
CA LEU A 411 29.90 3.78 21.38
C LEU A 411 28.78 4.83 21.36
N PHE A 412 28.61 5.61 22.42
CA PHE A 412 27.60 6.65 22.45
C PHE A 412 27.89 7.77 21.45
N ALA A 413 29.16 8.14 21.24
CA ALA A 413 29.50 9.10 20.20
C ALA A 413 29.12 8.62 18.80
N LEU A 414 29.32 7.32 18.50
CA LEU A 414 28.88 6.70 17.26
C LEU A 414 27.35 6.66 17.16
N ALA A 415 26.65 6.23 18.22
CA ALA A 415 25.19 6.16 18.26
C ALA A 415 24.53 7.55 18.10
N LEU A 416 25.03 8.58 18.79
CA LEU A 416 24.56 9.96 18.66
C LEU A 416 24.84 10.54 17.27
N ALA A 417 26.01 10.24 16.68
CA ALA A 417 26.32 10.70 15.33
C ALA A 417 25.41 10.02 14.29
N LEU A 418 25.12 8.72 14.47
CA LEU A 418 24.20 7.98 13.62
C LEU A 418 22.76 8.47 13.80
N LEU A 419 22.35 8.79 15.04
CA LEU A 419 21.06 9.43 15.34
C LEU A 419 20.93 10.74 14.57
N ALA A 420 21.93 11.62 14.63
CA ALA A 420 21.89 12.90 13.92
C ALA A 420 21.83 12.74 12.40
N VAL A 421 22.62 11.82 11.81
CA VAL A 421 22.55 11.52 10.37
C VAL A 421 21.17 10.97 9.99
N THR A 422 20.61 10.08 10.80
CA THR A 422 19.29 9.49 10.57
C THR A 422 18.19 10.55 10.64
N LEU A 423 18.24 11.48 11.61
CA LEU A 423 17.31 12.61 11.69
C LEU A 423 17.41 13.53 10.47
N ILE A 424 18.62 13.84 10.00
CA ILE A 424 18.80 14.65 8.77
C ILE A 424 18.11 13.98 7.60
N LEU A 425 18.34 12.68 7.39
CA LEU A 425 17.72 11.92 6.30
C LEU A 425 16.20 11.82 6.47
N ALA A 426 15.72 11.61 7.69
CA ALA A 426 14.29 11.55 8.01
C ALA A 426 13.57 12.86 7.74
N LEU A 427 14.24 14.02 7.77
CA LEU A 427 13.62 15.32 7.50
C LEU A 427 13.46 15.64 6.00
N LEU A 428 14.22 14.97 5.11
CA LEU A 428 14.27 15.31 3.68
C LEU A 428 12.91 15.20 2.96
N PRO A 429 12.07 14.15 3.18
CA PRO A 429 10.74 14.10 2.58
C PRO A 429 9.86 15.29 2.98
N GLY A 430 9.94 15.73 4.24
CA GLY A 430 9.22 16.90 4.72
C GLY A 430 9.67 18.20 4.05
N VAL A 431 10.98 18.34 3.76
CA VAL A 431 11.51 19.48 2.99
C VAL A 431 10.92 19.48 1.57
N SER A 432 10.86 18.32 0.91
CA SER A 432 10.22 18.20 -0.41
C SER A 432 8.74 18.60 -0.37
N ALA A 433 7.99 18.16 0.65
CA ALA A 433 6.58 18.55 0.83
C ALA A 433 6.41 20.06 0.98
N LEU A 434 7.26 20.70 1.79
CA LEU A 434 7.23 22.16 1.99
C LEU A 434 7.55 22.93 0.71
N ILE A 435 8.56 22.49 -0.06
CA ILE A 435 8.91 23.11 -1.34
C ILE A 435 7.70 23.06 -2.28
N VAL A 436 7.07 21.90 -2.45
CA VAL A 436 5.93 21.77 -3.38
C VAL A 436 4.71 22.55 -2.91
N THR A 437 4.37 22.47 -1.62
CA THR A 437 3.25 23.23 -1.05
C THR A 437 3.48 24.74 -1.21
N ALA A 438 4.70 25.24 -0.97
CA ALA A 438 5.03 26.65 -1.14
C ALA A 438 4.93 27.13 -2.60
N LEU A 439 5.27 26.27 -3.57
CA LEU A 439 5.25 26.59 -4.99
C LEU A 439 3.84 26.62 -5.58
N VAL A 440 2.91 25.81 -5.07
CA VAL A 440 1.58 25.61 -5.67
C VAL A 440 0.43 26.13 -4.82
N LEU A 441 0.50 25.95 -3.50
CA LEU A 441 -0.59 26.31 -2.57
C LEU A 441 -0.02 26.97 -1.30
N PRO A 442 0.58 28.17 -1.41
CA PRO A 442 1.32 28.81 -0.32
C PRO A 442 0.47 29.07 0.92
N ASP A 443 -0.83 29.31 0.77
CA ASP A 443 -1.77 29.54 1.88
C ASP A 443 -2.02 28.28 2.73
N SER A 444 -1.68 27.09 2.23
CA SER A 444 -1.81 25.79 2.91
C SER A 444 -0.52 25.29 3.56
N LEU A 445 0.50 26.16 3.70
CA LEU A 445 1.77 25.80 4.33
C LEU A 445 1.58 25.43 5.81
N ALA A 446 1.94 24.20 6.18
CA ALA A 446 1.86 23.71 7.56
C ALA A 446 3.22 23.15 8.06
N PRO A 447 4.23 24.01 8.30
CA PRO A 447 5.58 23.58 8.67
C PRO A 447 5.63 22.80 9.99
N VAL A 448 4.76 23.12 10.96
CA VAL A 448 4.66 22.38 12.21
C VAL A 448 4.13 20.96 11.98
N THR A 449 3.07 20.81 11.17
CA THR A 449 2.52 19.49 10.80
C THR A 449 3.56 18.63 10.08
N VAL A 450 4.29 19.23 9.13
CA VAL A 450 5.39 18.55 8.43
C VAL A 450 6.46 18.09 9.41
N LEU A 451 6.93 18.97 10.29
CA LEU A 451 7.96 18.64 11.28
C LEU A 451 7.51 17.53 12.23
N LEU A 452 6.28 17.62 12.76
CA LEU A 452 5.70 16.61 13.65
C LEU A 452 5.60 15.25 12.95
N TYR A 453 5.20 15.21 11.68
CA TYR A 453 5.16 13.96 10.91
C TYR A 453 6.55 13.34 10.76
N GLN A 454 7.57 14.14 10.42
CA GLN A 454 8.93 13.59 10.32
C GLN A 454 9.47 13.09 11.68
N ILE A 455 9.10 13.72 12.80
CA ILE A 455 9.59 13.35 14.14
C ILE A 455 8.81 12.19 14.77
N LEU A 456 7.48 12.14 14.61
CA LEU A 456 6.60 11.16 15.27
C LEU A 456 6.24 9.96 14.40
N VAL A 457 6.45 10.04 13.08
CA VAL A 457 6.11 8.93 12.17
C VAL A 457 7.38 8.35 11.55
N MET A 458 8.23 9.22 11.01
CA MET A 458 9.39 8.79 10.20
C MET A 458 10.62 8.43 11.04
N ALA A 459 11.07 9.35 11.90
CA ALA A 459 12.33 9.23 12.62
C ALA A 459 12.44 8.02 13.56
N PRO A 460 11.43 7.65 14.38
CA PRO A 460 11.56 6.59 15.37
C PRO A 460 11.84 5.23 14.72
N ALA A 461 11.15 4.93 13.62
CA ALA A 461 11.35 3.71 12.84
C ALA A 461 12.73 3.66 12.17
N LEU A 462 13.18 4.77 11.56
CA LEU A 462 14.52 4.82 10.96
C LEU A 462 15.63 4.73 12.02
N LEU A 463 15.42 5.30 13.21
CA LEU A 463 16.36 5.19 14.33
C LEU A 463 16.43 3.75 14.86
N GLU A 464 15.29 3.08 15.00
CA GLU A 464 15.22 1.65 15.32
C GLU A 464 16.03 0.82 14.32
N LEU A 465 15.85 1.06 13.02
CA LEU A 465 16.62 0.40 11.97
C LEU A 465 18.12 0.74 12.04
N ALA A 466 18.48 2.00 12.29
CA ALA A 466 19.87 2.45 12.40
C ALA A 466 20.61 1.75 13.53
N MET A 467 19.96 1.63 14.70
CA MET A 467 20.55 0.98 15.88
C MET A 467 20.60 -0.54 15.72
N LEU A 468 19.62 -1.15 15.04
CA LEU A 468 19.69 -2.55 14.66
C LEU A 468 20.86 -2.82 13.70
N ALA A 469 21.08 -1.96 12.69
CA ALA A 469 22.23 -2.07 11.80
C ALA A 469 23.55 -1.91 12.57
N LEU A 470 23.64 -0.96 13.50
CA LEU A 470 24.79 -0.82 14.40
C LEU A 470 25.06 -2.13 15.18
N LEU A 471 24.02 -2.75 15.75
CA LEU A 471 24.12 -4.02 16.45
C LEU A 471 24.66 -5.14 15.54
N ILE A 472 24.13 -5.28 14.32
CA ILE A 472 24.60 -6.27 13.35
C ILE A 472 26.10 -6.08 13.05
N HIS A 473 26.52 -4.83 12.84
CA HIS A 473 27.92 -4.49 12.62
C HIS A 473 28.82 -4.74 13.83
N ALA A 474 28.28 -4.72 15.06
CA ALA A 474 28.99 -5.11 16.27
C ALA A 474 29.11 -6.64 16.43
N LEU A 475 28.05 -7.40 16.10
CA LEU A 475 28.00 -8.86 16.23
C LEU A 475 28.93 -9.57 15.21
N ILE A 476 28.92 -9.11 13.96
CA ILE A 476 29.60 -9.78 12.84
C ILE A 476 31.00 -9.18 12.66
N ARG A 477 32.08 -9.96 12.87
CA ARG A 477 33.45 -9.43 12.73
C ARG A 477 33.84 -9.12 11.30
N ARG A 478 33.47 -10.00 10.36
CA ARG A 478 33.87 -9.89 8.95
C ARG A 478 33.12 -8.73 8.29
N PRO A 479 33.80 -7.69 7.77
CA PRO A 479 33.13 -6.48 7.29
C PRO A 479 32.17 -6.77 6.14
N GLY A 480 32.57 -7.58 5.15
CA GLY A 480 31.70 -7.94 4.03
C GLY A 480 30.41 -8.66 4.46
N LEU A 481 30.52 -9.58 5.43
CA LEU A 481 29.36 -10.29 5.99
C LEU A 481 28.47 -9.35 6.81
N ALA A 482 29.04 -8.38 7.53
CA ALA A 482 28.28 -7.41 8.30
C ALA A 482 27.43 -6.50 7.41
N TYR A 483 28.02 -5.97 6.33
CA TYR A 483 27.27 -5.21 5.32
C TYR A 483 26.19 -6.06 4.64
N ALA A 484 26.53 -7.29 4.24
CA ALA A 484 25.54 -8.18 3.62
C ALA A 484 24.37 -8.48 4.56
N ALA A 485 24.64 -8.78 5.83
CA ALA A 485 23.63 -9.10 6.82
C ALA A 485 22.76 -7.87 7.18
N SER A 486 23.36 -6.68 7.35
CA SER A 486 22.59 -5.47 7.67
C SER A 486 21.66 -5.08 6.52
N MET A 487 22.15 -5.12 5.27
CA MET A 487 21.31 -4.92 4.08
C MET A 487 20.23 -5.99 3.95
N PHE A 488 20.54 -7.27 4.20
CA PHE A 488 19.58 -8.37 4.11
C PHE A 488 18.50 -8.29 5.20
N VAL A 489 18.84 -7.87 6.42
CA VAL A 489 17.86 -7.66 7.48
C VAL A 489 16.96 -6.47 7.14
N THR A 490 17.52 -5.33 6.68
CA THR A 490 16.72 -4.19 6.21
C THR A 490 15.77 -4.61 5.09
N PHE A 491 16.23 -5.43 4.15
CA PHE A 491 15.39 -6.04 3.12
C PHE A 491 14.23 -6.82 3.71
N VAL A 492 14.48 -7.81 4.58
CA VAL A 492 13.42 -8.66 5.13
C VAL A 492 12.40 -7.83 5.90
N LEU A 493 12.82 -6.79 6.63
CA LEU A 493 11.92 -5.92 7.38
C LEU A 493 10.99 -5.11 6.46
N VAL A 494 11.54 -4.43 5.44
CA VAL A 494 10.71 -3.66 4.49
C VAL A 494 9.87 -4.60 3.64
N LEU A 495 10.50 -5.64 3.13
CA LEU A 495 9.96 -6.94 2.76
C LEU A 495 8.57 -7.25 3.33
N ASN A 496 8.63 -7.68 4.58
CA ASN A 496 7.50 -8.16 5.38
C ASN A 496 6.41 -7.09 5.55
N ASN A 497 6.75 -5.80 5.54
CA ASN A 497 5.75 -4.73 5.57
C ASN A 497 4.99 -4.61 4.25
N GLU A 498 5.70 -4.53 3.12
CA GLU A 498 5.08 -4.45 1.79
C GLU A 498 4.20 -5.69 1.54
N LEU A 499 4.67 -6.85 1.98
CA LEU A 499 3.95 -8.11 1.89
C LEU A 499 2.85 -8.29 2.95
N ALA A 500 2.70 -7.36 3.90
CA ALA A 500 1.84 -7.50 5.09
C ALA A 500 1.98 -8.83 5.85
N LEU A 501 3.17 -9.43 5.85
CA LEU A 501 3.46 -10.62 6.65
C LEU A 501 3.38 -10.33 8.16
N VAL A 502 3.62 -9.07 8.52
CA VAL A 502 3.55 -8.58 9.90
C VAL A 502 2.58 -7.42 9.93
N THR A 503 1.40 -7.64 10.50
CA THR A 503 0.36 -6.60 10.64
C THR A 503 0.40 -5.92 12.00
N TYR A 504 0.85 -6.61 13.05
CA TYR A 504 0.89 -6.07 14.41
C TYR A 504 1.91 -4.92 14.53
N PRO A 505 1.48 -3.68 14.86
CA PRO A 505 2.36 -2.51 14.78
C PRO A 505 3.66 -2.59 15.59
N PRO A 506 3.68 -3.12 16.83
CA PRO A 506 4.93 -3.28 17.60
C PRO A 506 5.92 -4.28 16.99
N TYR A 507 5.47 -5.19 16.12
CA TYR A 507 6.34 -6.17 15.45
C TYR A 507 6.89 -5.66 14.12
N LYS A 508 6.36 -4.55 13.60
CA LYS A 508 6.88 -3.87 12.41
C LYS A 508 8.17 -3.11 12.74
N LEU A 509 9.27 -3.84 13.00
CA LEU A 509 10.59 -3.28 13.32
C LEU A 509 11.15 -2.50 12.14
N GLY A 510 11.64 -1.28 12.38
CA GLY A 510 12.26 -0.47 11.34
C GLY A 510 11.28 -0.02 10.26
N ILE A 511 9.98 0.02 10.57
CA ILE A 511 8.88 0.49 9.72
C ILE A 511 8.10 1.58 10.44
N ALA A 512 7.78 2.65 9.72
CA ALA A 512 7.03 3.80 10.25
C ALA A 512 5.58 3.42 10.56
N ALA A 513 4.97 4.11 11.51
CA ALA A 513 3.55 3.96 11.79
C ALA A 513 2.72 4.41 10.58
N GLN A 514 1.74 3.60 10.18
CA GLN A 514 0.79 3.98 9.14
C GLN A 514 -0.37 4.75 9.80
N ILE A 515 -0.60 5.99 9.37
CA ILE A 515 -1.67 6.86 9.86
C ILE A 515 -2.35 7.58 8.70
N SER A 516 -3.66 7.77 8.79
CA SER A 516 -4.42 8.66 7.91
C SER A 516 -4.46 10.05 8.53
N LEU A 517 -3.44 10.86 8.25
CA LEU A 517 -3.44 12.25 8.71
C LEU A 517 -4.47 13.04 7.90
N SER A 518 -5.29 13.83 8.61
CA SER A 518 -6.27 14.76 8.04
C SER A 518 -6.16 16.08 8.79
N SER A 519 -6.18 17.21 8.08
CA SER A 519 -6.19 18.53 8.72
C SER A 519 -7.43 18.77 9.59
N LEU A 520 -8.57 18.13 9.25
CA LEU A 520 -9.83 18.22 9.99
C LEU A 520 -9.73 17.56 11.38
N ALA A 521 -9.21 16.33 11.43
CA ALA A 521 -9.02 15.60 12.69
C ALA A 521 -7.76 16.03 13.46
N GLY A 522 -6.73 16.49 12.76
CA GLY A 522 -5.46 16.90 13.35
C GLY A 522 -4.69 15.74 14.02
N TRP A 523 -3.88 16.07 15.03
CA TRP A 523 -2.99 15.12 15.71
C TRP A 523 -3.61 14.41 16.92
N ALA A 524 -4.76 14.87 17.43
CA ALA A 524 -5.33 14.37 18.68
C ALA A 524 -5.62 12.86 18.66
N PRO A 525 -6.19 12.28 17.57
CA PRO A 525 -6.40 10.83 17.48
C PRO A 525 -5.11 10.00 17.55
N TRP A 526 -3.99 10.56 17.12
CA TRP A 526 -2.75 9.84 16.85
C TRP A 526 -1.69 10.01 17.94
N ARG A 527 -1.73 11.13 18.69
CA ARG A 527 -0.66 11.55 19.60
C ARG A 527 -0.27 10.47 20.60
N ASP A 528 -1.23 9.96 21.37
CA ASP A 528 -0.93 9.04 22.48
C ASP A 528 -0.51 7.65 21.97
N TYR A 529 -1.10 7.23 20.85
CA TYR A 529 -0.71 6.01 20.14
C TYR A 529 0.73 6.09 19.64
N LEU A 530 1.08 7.16 18.92
CA LEU A 530 2.42 7.37 18.36
C LEU A 530 3.46 7.51 19.47
N LEU A 531 3.22 8.33 20.51
CA LEU A 531 4.17 8.47 21.61
C LEU A 531 4.46 7.14 22.33
N THR A 532 3.43 6.30 22.49
CA THR A 532 3.62 4.97 23.10
C THR A 532 4.38 4.03 22.18
N LEU A 533 4.00 3.96 20.91
CA LEU A 533 4.66 3.12 19.91
C LEU A 533 6.11 3.55 19.67
N ASP A 534 6.36 4.85 19.57
CA ASP A 534 7.68 5.45 19.43
C ASP A 534 8.53 5.21 20.66
N GLY A 535 7.95 5.37 21.86
CA GLY A 535 8.63 5.04 23.12
C GLY A 535 9.07 3.58 23.16
N TYR A 536 8.22 2.66 22.70
CA TYR A 536 8.57 1.25 22.54
C TYR A 536 9.70 1.05 21.51
N LYS A 537 9.58 1.61 20.31
CA LYS A 537 10.60 1.50 19.23
C LYS A 537 11.96 2.08 19.64
N LEU A 538 11.96 3.25 20.30
CA LEU A 538 13.17 3.87 20.82
C LEU A 538 13.79 3.06 21.98
N SER A 539 12.97 2.36 22.77
CA SER A 539 13.46 1.42 23.79
C SER A 539 14.13 0.20 23.15
N VAL A 540 13.57 -0.35 22.05
CA VAL A 540 14.22 -1.40 21.23
C VAL A 540 15.53 -0.88 20.63
N ALA A 541 15.55 0.34 20.11
CA ALA A 541 16.75 0.98 19.58
C ALA A 541 17.83 1.13 20.66
N LEU A 542 17.45 1.56 21.86
CA LEU A 542 18.34 1.69 23.01
C LEU A 542 18.89 0.33 23.45
N LEU A 543 18.06 -0.73 23.43
CA LEU A 543 18.51 -2.08 23.71
C LEU A 543 19.56 -2.54 22.69
N CYS A 544 19.37 -2.24 21.40
CA CYS A 544 20.35 -2.56 20.36
C CYS A 544 21.71 -1.89 20.63
N VAL A 545 21.71 -0.61 21.06
CA VAL A 545 22.94 0.10 21.46
C VAL A 545 23.58 -0.56 22.68
N ALA A 546 22.79 -0.92 23.70
CA ALA A 546 23.31 -1.55 24.90
C ALA A 546 23.95 -2.92 24.61
N VAL A 547 23.26 -3.77 23.84
CA VAL A 547 23.79 -5.08 23.42
C VAL A 547 25.03 -4.92 22.54
N ALA A 548 25.05 -3.95 21.63
CA ALA A 548 26.24 -3.64 20.84
C ALA A 548 27.43 -3.29 21.76
N GLY A 549 27.21 -2.48 22.79
CA GLY A 549 28.23 -2.12 23.79
C GLY A 549 28.74 -3.29 24.63
N LEU A 550 27.89 -4.28 24.91
CA LEU A 550 28.29 -5.50 25.61
C LEU A 550 29.16 -6.41 24.72
N VAL A 551 28.85 -6.51 23.43
CA VAL A 551 29.50 -7.46 22.51
C VAL A 551 30.73 -6.88 21.79
N LEU A 552 30.86 -5.54 21.70
CA LEU A 552 31.96 -4.90 20.98
C LEU A 552 33.32 -5.26 21.62
N PRO A 553 34.23 -5.95 20.90
CA PRO A 553 35.49 -6.37 21.49
C PRO A 553 36.40 -5.17 21.73
N ARG A 554 37.12 -5.17 22.86
CA ARG A 554 38.18 -4.20 23.14
C ARG A 554 39.45 -4.91 23.60
N GLY A 555 40.46 -4.91 22.74
CA GLY A 555 41.67 -5.71 22.95
C GLY A 555 41.47 -7.21 22.73
N HIS A 556 42.30 -8.03 23.37
CA HIS A 556 42.39 -9.49 23.12
C HIS A 556 41.63 -10.37 24.13
N LEU A 557 40.78 -9.79 24.99
CA LEU A 557 40.02 -10.58 25.97
C LEU A 557 38.92 -11.41 25.29
N GLY A 558 38.55 -12.53 25.91
CA GLY A 558 37.44 -13.36 25.45
C GLY A 558 36.08 -12.68 25.67
N ARG A 559 35.17 -12.75 24.68
CA ARG A 559 33.86 -12.06 24.66
C ARG A 559 33.04 -12.21 25.95
N LEU A 560 32.98 -13.41 26.52
CA LEU A 560 32.15 -13.68 27.71
C LEU A 560 32.64 -12.94 28.95
N ARG A 561 33.98 -12.85 29.10
CA ARG A 561 34.60 -12.14 30.23
C ARG A 561 34.38 -10.63 30.11
N GLU A 562 34.45 -10.09 28.90
CA GLU A 562 34.13 -8.67 28.65
C GLU A 562 32.68 -8.33 28.99
N ILE A 563 31.71 -9.15 28.55
CA ILE A 563 30.29 -8.96 28.86
C ILE A 563 30.08 -8.93 30.38
N ALA A 564 30.60 -9.92 31.11
CA ALA A 564 30.45 -10.01 32.56
C ALA A 564 31.00 -8.77 33.29
N THR A 565 32.13 -8.21 32.82
CA THR A 565 32.72 -7.01 33.42
C THR A 565 31.97 -5.72 33.10
N ARG A 566 31.24 -5.65 31.98
CA ARG A 566 30.52 -4.45 31.53
C ARG A 566 29.07 -4.38 32.00
N LEU A 567 28.50 -5.53 32.39
CA LEU A 567 27.13 -5.65 32.85
C LEU A 567 26.82 -4.80 34.10
N PRO A 568 27.65 -4.75 35.17
CA PRO A 568 27.38 -3.86 36.32
C PRO A 568 27.70 -2.37 36.05
N GLY A 569 27.93 -1.96 34.80
CA GLY A 569 28.30 -0.60 34.41
C GLY A 569 27.18 0.19 33.71
N PRO A 570 27.51 1.36 33.12
CA PRO A 570 26.52 2.22 32.44
C PRO A 570 25.83 1.51 31.27
N ILE A 571 26.51 0.56 30.61
CA ILE A 571 25.95 -0.22 29.50
C ILE A 571 24.85 -1.17 30.00
N GLY A 572 25.05 -1.86 31.13
CA GLY A 572 23.99 -2.70 31.71
C GLY A 572 22.83 -1.87 32.27
N GLY A 573 23.10 -0.70 32.85
CA GLY A 573 22.07 0.27 33.23
C GLY A 573 21.20 0.68 32.02
N THR A 574 21.80 0.98 30.88
CA THR A 574 21.03 1.27 29.64
C THR A 574 20.22 0.08 29.15
N ALA A 575 20.74 -1.16 29.27
CA ALA A 575 20.00 -2.36 28.90
C ALA A 575 18.76 -2.56 29.81
N LEU A 576 18.90 -2.33 31.12
CA LEU A 576 17.81 -2.46 32.08
C LEU A 576 16.69 -1.45 31.79
N VAL A 577 17.04 -0.18 31.56
CA VAL A 577 16.06 0.87 31.20
C VAL A 577 15.36 0.54 29.88
N ALA A 578 16.12 0.08 28.89
CA ALA A 578 15.56 -0.33 27.60
C ALA A 578 14.58 -1.51 27.75
N LEU A 579 14.93 -2.53 28.53
CA LEU A 579 14.05 -3.68 28.81
C LEU A 579 12.78 -3.26 29.56
N ALA A 580 12.91 -2.39 30.57
CA ALA A 580 11.75 -1.86 31.29
C ALA A 580 10.81 -1.07 30.35
N GLY A 581 11.37 -0.27 29.43
CA GLY A 581 10.62 0.45 28.41
C GLY A 581 9.90 -0.48 27.41
N ILE A 582 10.57 -1.56 26.96
CA ILE A 582 9.98 -2.57 26.07
C ILE A 582 8.82 -3.30 26.76
N ILE A 583 9.02 -3.75 28.00
CA ILE A 583 7.99 -4.49 28.75
C ILE A 583 6.81 -3.57 29.07
N GLY A 584 7.06 -2.36 29.58
CA GLY A 584 6.01 -1.40 29.93
C GLY A 584 5.24 -0.90 28.70
N GLY A 585 5.96 -0.47 27.66
CA GLY A 585 5.36 -0.01 26.41
C GLY A 585 4.63 -1.15 25.68
N GLY A 586 5.21 -2.34 25.65
CA GLY A 586 4.61 -3.52 25.04
C GLY A 586 3.32 -3.97 25.73
N ALA A 587 3.30 -3.97 27.07
CA ALA A 587 2.10 -4.26 27.84
C ALA A 587 0.98 -3.24 27.59
N LEU A 588 1.32 -1.95 27.53
CA LEU A 588 0.34 -0.89 27.24
C LEU A 588 -0.19 -0.99 25.80
N LEU A 589 0.68 -1.25 24.82
CA LEU A 589 0.29 -1.47 23.42
C LEU A 589 -0.64 -2.68 23.29
N HIS A 590 -0.33 -3.80 23.95
CA HIS A 590 -1.18 -4.98 23.95
C HIS A 590 -2.55 -4.70 24.60
N GLN A 591 -2.56 -4.01 25.74
CA GLN A 591 -3.80 -3.64 26.42
C GLN A 591 -4.69 -2.74 25.54
N LYS A 592 -4.10 -1.76 24.83
CA LYS A 592 -4.86 -0.76 24.06
C LYS A 592 -5.23 -1.21 22.65
N LEU A 593 -4.39 -2.00 21.97
CA LEU A 593 -4.65 -2.47 20.60
C LEU A 593 -5.43 -3.78 20.59
N VAL A 594 -5.14 -4.71 21.50
CA VAL A 594 -5.70 -6.08 21.49
C VAL A 594 -6.84 -6.22 22.49
N LEU A 595 -6.63 -5.88 23.77
CA LEU A 595 -7.65 -6.11 24.80
C LEU A 595 -8.80 -5.09 24.77
N ALA A 596 -8.46 -3.81 24.58
CA ALA A 596 -9.42 -2.71 24.49
C ALA A 596 -9.59 -2.16 23.06
N GLY A 597 -8.81 -2.67 22.12
CA GLY A 597 -8.82 -2.25 20.72
C GLY A 597 -9.50 -3.29 19.83
N SER A 598 -9.49 -3.02 18.53
CA SER A 598 -10.08 -3.89 17.51
C SER A 598 -9.03 -4.66 16.70
N TYR A 599 -7.76 -4.71 17.14
CA TYR A 599 -6.73 -5.43 16.40
C TYR A 599 -7.07 -6.92 16.38
N ARG A 600 -7.30 -7.45 15.17
CA ARG A 600 -7.43 -8.87 14.89
C ARG A 600 -6.39 -9.26 13.86
N THR A 601 -5.94 -10.51 13.92
CA THR A 601 -5.09 -11.06 12.86
C THR A 601 -5.97 -11.45 11.68
N ALA A 602 -5.47 -11.34 10.45
CA ALA A 602 -6.23 -11.71 9.24
C ALA A 602 -6.81 -13.15 9.29
N GLU A 603 -6.12 -14.09 9.93
CA GLU A 603 -6.65 -15.45 10.08
C GLU A 603 -7.85 -15.52 11.06
N SER A 604 -7.81 -14.73 12.13
CA SER A 604 -8.92 -14.61 13.08
C SER A 604 -10.14 -13.96 12.43
N GLU A 605 -9.94 -12.93 11.60
CA GLU A 605 -11.03 -12.28 10.86
C GLU A 605 -11.68 -13.23 9.85
N ARG A 606 -10.87 -14.02 9.12
CA ARG A 606 -11.39 -15.05 8.20
C ARG A 606 -12.13 -16.16 8.92
N GLN A 607 -11.59 -16.65 10.04
CA GLN A 607 -12.25 -17.69 10.81
C GLN A 607 -13.61 -17.22 11.33
N GLU A 608 -13.70 -15.99 11.82
CA GLU A 608 -14.97 -15.42 12.25
C GLU A 608 -15.98 -15.24 11.10
N GLN A 609 -15.53 -14.88 9.90
CA GLN A 609 -16.39 -14.86 8.70
C GLN A 609 -16.95 -16.25 8.38
N VAL A 610 -16.14 -17.29 8.55
CA VAL A 610 -16.54 -18.69 8.35
C VAL A 610 -17.56 -19.10 9.40
N ASP A 611 -17.28 -18.85 10.68
CA ASP A 611 -18.16 -19.18 11.80
C ASP A 611 -19.50 -18.43 11.66
N TRP A 612 -19.47 -17.16 11.23
CA TRP A 612 -20.67 -16.39 10.90
C TRP A 612 -21.49 -17.02 9.75
N GLU A 613 -20.84 -17.50 8.68
CA GLU A 613 -21.54 -18.11 7.55
C GLU A 613 -22.18 -19.46 7.95
N GLN A 614 -21.48 -20.28 8.75
CA GLN A 614 -21.94 -21.61 9.17
C GLN A 614 -23.04 -21.54 10.24
N ASP A 615 -22.85 -20.71 11.26
CA ASP A 615 -23.72 -20.72 12.44
C ASP A 615 -24.85 -19.67 12.33
N THR A 616 -24.51 -18.48 11.85
CA THR A 616 -25.44 -17.33 11.86
C THR A 616 -26.26 -17.23 10.58
N ALA A 617 -25.58 -17.12 9.43
CA ALA A 617 -26.25 -16.84 8.14
C ALA A 617 -27.20 -17.97 7.71
N ALA A 618 -26.91 -19.21 8.09
CA ALA A 618 -27.73 -20.38 7.76
C ALA A 618 -29.15 -20.35 8.39
N SER A 619 -29.35 -19.61 9.48
CA SER A 619 -30.63 -19.50 10.19
C SER A 619 -31.44 -18.25 9.82
N ALA A 620 -30.94 -17.43 8.90
CA ALA A 620 -31.58 -16.18 8.53
C ALA A 620 -32.83 -16.41 7.66
N GLY A 621 -33.91 -15.70 8.01
CA GLY A 621 -35.18 -15.70 7.29
C GLY A 621 -35.64 -14.29 6.95
N ALA A 622 -36.68 -14.20 6.11
CA ALA A 622 -37.32 -12.93 5.80
C ALA A 622 -37.89 -12.27 7.08
N PHE A 623 -37.85 -10.94 7.13
CA PHE A 623 -38.41 -10.20 8.25
C PHE A 623 -38.99 -8.84 7.84
N THR A 624 -40.00 -8.40 8.58
CA THR A 624 -40.61 -7.07 8.45
C THR A 624 -40.65 -6.35 9.80
N VAL A 625 -40.60 -5.00 9.75
CA VAL A 625 -40.68 -4.11 10.92
C VAL A 625 -41.47 -2.87 10.51
N GLU A 626 -42.44 -2.44 11.31
CA GLU A 626 -43.28 -1.27 10.99
C GLU A 626 -42.59 0.06 11.30
N GLY A 627 -41.70 0.08 12.30
CA GLY A 627 -40.95 1.25 12.70
C GLY A 627 -40.45 1.16 14.14
N GLY A 628 -40.21 2.30 14.77
CA GLY A 628 -39.69 2.31 16.13
C GLY A 628 -39.12 3.64 16.61
N GLU A 629 -38.60 3.63 17.84
CA GLU A 629 -37.89 4.75 18.45
C GLU A 629 -36.48 4.35 18.88
N LEU A 630 -35.47 5.06 18.38
CA LEU A 630 -34.06 4.90 18.72
C LEU A 630 -33.58 6.09 19.56
N THR A 631 -33.13 5.86 20.79
CA THR A 631 -32.47 6.87 21.61
C THR A 631 -31.00 6.50 21.81
N LEU A 632 -30.10 7.44 21.51
CA LEU A 632 -28.66 7.31 21.69
C LEU A 632 -28.13 8.40 22.62
N GLU A 633 -27.34 7.99 23.59
CA GLU A 633 -26.61 8.87 24.51
C GLU A 633 -25.11 8.59 24.31
N LEU A 634 -24.40 9.58 23.77
CA LEU A 634 -22.96 9.52 23.49
C LEU A 634 -22.20 10.22 24.60
N ASN A 635 -21.16 9.58 25.11
CA ASN A 635 -20.21 10.17 26.03
C ASN A 635 -18.82 10.24 25.36
N ALA A 636 -18.45 11.42 24.88
CA ALA A 636 -17.18 11.62 24.17
C ALA A 636 -15.96 11.35 25.05
N HIS A 637 -16.05 11.65 26.36
CA HIS A 637 -14.96 11.44 27.32
C HIS A 637 -14.64 9.98 27.57
N ARG A 638 -15.67 9.15 27.79
CA ARG A 638 -15.53 7.71 27.99
C ARG A 638 -15.35 6.95 26.68
N ARG A 639 -15.61 7.60 25.55
CA ARG A 639 -15.68 7.01 24.22
C ARG A 639 -16.69 5.85 24.20
N GLU A 640 -17.85 6.10 24.79
CA GLU A 640 -18.93 5.13 24.92
C GLU A 640 -20.23 5.71 24.37
N ALA A 641 -21.08 4.86 23.81
CA ALA A 641 -22.45 5.17 23.47
C ALA A 641 -23.37 4.18 24.19
N THR A 642 -24.48 4.66 24.74
CA THR A 642 -25.57 3.82 25.20
C THR A 642 -26.78 4.02 24.32
N GLY A 643 -27.36 2.92 23.85
CA GLY A 643 -28.51 2.94 22.97
C GLY A 643 -29.71 2.22 23.57
N ARG A 644 -30.89 2.74 23.27
CA ARG A 644 -32.19 2.11 23.50
C ARG A 644 -32.98 2.13 22.20
N TRP A 645 -33.42 0.97 21.75
CA TRP A 645 -34.21 0.85 20.53
C TRP A 645 -35.47 0.05 20.80
N LEU A 646 -36.61 0.71 20.60
CA LEU A 646 -37.92 0.08 20.57
C LEU A 646 -38.29 -0.15 19.11
N LEU A 647 -38.26 -1.40 18.66
CA LEU A 647 -38.78 -1.85 17.38
C LEU A 647 -40.25 -2.23 17.57
N LYS A 648 -41.11 -1.81 16.66
CA LYS A 648 -42.55 -2.09 16.71
C LYS A 648 -42.98 -3.07 15.63
N THR A 649 -43.86 -4.00 16.00
CA THR A 649 -44.48 -4.96 15.09
C THR A 649 -43.45 -5.74 14.26
N VAL A 650 -42.45 -6.34 14.91
CA VAL A 650 -41.43 -7.17 14.26
C VAL A 650 -42.01 -8.54 13.92
N ARG A 651 -41.91 -8.96 12.66
CA ARG A 651 -42.37 -10.27 12.17
C ARG A 651 -41.26 -10.99 11.41
N PRO A 652 -40.59 -11.99 12.02
CA PRO A 652 -39.64 -12.86 11.33
C PRO A 652 -40.31 -14.17 10.89
N ASP A 653 -40.04 -14.61 9.67
CA ASP A 653 -40.62 -15.85 9.12
C ASP A 653 -40.04 -17.11 9.77
N THR A 654 -38.76 -17.09 10.12
CA THR A 654 -38.05 -18.21 10.76
C THR A 654 -38.13 -18.17 12.28
N GLY A 655 -38.91 -17.24 12.86
CA GLY A 655 -38.97 -17.05 14.30
C GLY A 655 -37.70 -16.40 14.89
N VAL A 656 -36.78 -15.89 14.06
CA VAL A 656 -35.50 -15.32 14.52
C VAL A 656 -35.23 -13.99 13.81
N LEU A 657 -34.93 -12.95 14.58
CA LEU A 657 -34.43 -11.68 14.06
C LEU A 657 -32.90 -11.64 14.18
N HIS A 658 -32.27 -11.32 13.07
CA HIS A 658 -30.83 -11.15 12.93
C HIS A 658 -30.45 -9.67 12.89
N ALA A 659 -29.34 -9.30 13.51
CA ALA A 659 -28.76 -7.97 13.37
C ALA A 659 -27.24 -7.99 13.43
N GLU A 660 -26.59 -7.35 12.46
CA GLU A 660 -25.16 -7.10 12.45
C GLU A 660 -24.78 -6.08 13.53
N LEU A 661 -23.69 -6.34 14.25
CA LEU A 661 -23.27 -5.53 15.39
C LEU A 661 -22.04 -4.68 15.06
N PRO A 662 -22.01 -3.40 15.49
CA PRO A 662 -20.80 -2.60 15.39
C PRO A 662 -19.70 -3.14 16.33
N PRO A 663 -18.41 -2.91 16.01
CA PRO A 663 -17.31 -3.28 16.90
C PRO A 663 -17.46 -2.69 18.30
N GLY A 664 -17.20 -3.49 19.34
CA GLY A 664 -17.32 -3.05 20.74
C GLY A 664 -18.75 -3.00 21.28
N PHE A 665 -19.71 -3.58 20.56
CA PHE A 665 -21.10 -3.72 21.02
C PHE A 665 -21.24 -4.70 22.19
N SER A 666 -22.03 -4.32 23.18
CA SER A 666 -22.42 -5.17 24.31
C SER A 666 -23.91 -5.00 24.61
N LEU A 667 -24.68 -6.09 24.52
CA LEU A 667 -26.10 -6.08 24.86
C LEU A 667 -26.27 -5.98 26.39
N LEU A 668 -27.08 -5.04 26.86
CA LEU A 668 -27.41 -4.86 28.29
C LEU A 668 -28.74 -5.51 28.65
N SER A 669 -29.76 -5.38 27.80
CA SER A 669 -31.03 -6.06 27.95
C SER A 669 -31.77 -6.18 26.63
N SER A 670 -32.48 -7.28 26.44
CA SER A 670 -33.45 -7.49 25.37
C SER A 670 -34.79 -7.89 25.97
N ARG A 671 -35.87 -7.30 25.47
CA ARG A 671 -37.23 -7.64 25.84
C ARG A 671 -38.10 -7.78 24.60
N VAL A 672 -39.03 -8.73 24.64
CA VAL A 672 -40.04 -8.97 23.61
C VAL A 672 -41.39 -8.93 24.30
N ASP A 673 -42.28 -8.03 23.87
CA ASP A 673 -43.56 -7.73 24.51
C ASP A 673 -43.45 -7.48 26.03
N GLY A 674 -42.36 -6.83 26.43
CA GLY A 674 -42.03 -6.51 27.82
C GLY A 674 -41.40 -7.66 28.63
N GLN A 675 -41.35 -8.88 28.11
CA GLN A 675 -40.70 -10.03 28.75
C GLN A 675 -39.22 -10.12 28.37
N ALA A 676 -38.35 -10.46 29.33
CA ALA A 676 -36.92 -10.63 29.05
C ALA A 676 -36.68 -11.89 28.23
N VAL A 677 -35.93 -11.76 27.14
CA VAL A 677 -35.58 -12.89 26.25
C VAL A 677 -34.08 -13.08 26.26
N ARG A 678 -33.64 -14.35 26.18
CA ARG A 678 -32.22 -14.65 26.03
C ARG A 678 -31.83 -14.46 24.57
N THR A 679 -30.98 -13.49 24.31
CA THR A 679 -30.43 -13.19 22.98
C THR A 679 -29.02 -13.76 22.89
N ASP A 680 -28.69 -14.34 21.74
CA ASP A 680 -27.33 -14.79 21.47
C ASP A 680 -26.52 -13.69 20.79
N GLN A 681 -25.25 -13.57 21.17
CA GLN A 681 -24.30 -12.59 20.63
C GLN A 681 -23.00 -13.32 20.31
N GLY A 682 -22.66 -13.40 19.02
CA GLY A 682 -21.47 -14.08 18.54
C GLY A 682 -21.08 -13.58 17.15
N ASN A 683 -19.78 -13.63 16.84
CA ASN A 683 -19.22 -13.27 15.53
C ASN A 683 -19.73 -11.90 15.03
N ASP A 684 -19.69 -10.86 15.86
CA ASP A 684 -20.20 -9.51 15.54
C ASP A 684 -21.67 -9.53 15.00
N HIS A 685 -22.48 -10.45 15.50
CA HIS A 685 -23.89 -10.61 15.14
C HIS A 685 -24.77 -10.87 16.37
N LEU A 686 -26.03 -10.47 16.26
CA LEU A 686 -27.07 -10.64 17.26
C LEU A 686 -28.17 -11.54 16.70
N THR A 687 -28.54 -12.56 17.47
CA THR A 687 -29.61 -13.50 17.11
C THR A 687 -30.67 -13.48 18.20
N LEU A 688 -31.85 -12.97 17.87
CA LEU A 688 -32.97 -12.79 18.79
C LEU A 688 -34.11 -13.76 18.45
N PRO A 689 -34.43 -14.73 19.33
CA PRO A 689 -35.57 -15.61 19.13
C PRO A 689 -36.89 -14.88 19.37
N LEU A 690 -37.83 -15.08 18.45
CA LEU A 690 -39.12 -14.41 18.28
C LEU A 690 -40.17 -15.43 17.76
N ASP A 691 -40.11 -16.68 18.21
CA ASP A 691 -40.85 -17.82 17.64
C ASP A 691 -42.37 -17.59 17.50
N HIS A 692 -42.99 -16.86 18.43
CA HIS A 692 -44.43 -16.56 18.41
C HIS A 692 -44.80 -15.27 17.66
N CYS A 693 -43.82 -14.49 17.20
CA CYS A 693 -44.02 -13.16 16.62
C CYS A 693 -44.32 -13.18 15.12
N ALA A 694 -44.18 -14.33 14.47
CA ALA A 694 -44.38 -14.45 13.03
C ALA A 694 -45.81 -14.07 12.59
N ALA A 695 -46.84 -14.40 13.41
CA ALA A 695 -48.24 -14.16 13.08
C ALA A 695 -48.74 -12.76 13.49
N ASP A 696 -48.55 -12.39 14.76
CA ASP A 696 -49.15 -11.17 15.33
C ASP A 696 -48.19 -9.96 15.27
N GLY A 697 -46.89 -10.20 15.16
CA GLY A 697 -45.84 -9.20 15.35
C GLY A 697 -45.60 -8.88 16.82
N CYS A 698 -44.35 -8.61 17.19
CA CYS A 698 -43.96 -8.29 18.57
C CYS A 698 -43.24 -6.96 18.68
N ASP A 699 -43.35 -6.33 19.85
CA ASP A 699 -42.56 -5.16 20.20
C ASP A 699 -41.24 -5.61 20.84
N VAL A 700 -40.12 -5.22 20.24
CA VAL A 700 -38.77 -5.60 20.68
C VAL A 700 -38.06 -4.37 21.25
N ALA A 701 -37.65 -4.44 22.52
CA ALA A 701 -36.86 -3.40 23.17
C ALA A 701 -35.43 -3.90 23.42
N LEU A 702 -34.46 -3.24 22.79
CA LEU A 702 -33.03 -3.49 22.96
C LEU A 702 -32.39 -2.34 23.72
N THR A 703 -31.52 -2.66 24.67
CA THR A 703 -30.64 -1.69 25.34
C THR A 703 -29.23 -2.21 25.29
N TRP A 704 -28.28 -1.37 24.89
CA TRP A 704 -26.89 -1.76 24.68
C TRP A 704 -25.91 -0.64 25.04
N ARG A 705 -24.63 -1.02 25.10
CA ARG A 705 -23.49 -0.11 25.14
C ARG A 705 -22.52 -0.45 24.01
N VAL A 706 -22.01 0.56 23.32
CA VAL A 706 -20.89 0.45 22.38
C VAL A 706 -19.69 1.19 22.93
N SER A 707 -18.53 0.54 23.00
CA SER A 707 -17.26 1.18 23.33
C SER A 707 -16.44 1.43 22.07
N PHE A 708 -16.01 2.66 21.84
CA PHE A 708 -15.16 3.04 20.71
C PHE A 708 -13.68 2.90 21.06
N THR A 709 -12.93 2.28 20.17
CA THR A 709 -11.50 2.06 20.36
C THR A 709 -10.73 3.37 20.37
N ALA A 710 -9.82 3.52 21.33
CA ALA A 710 -9.00 4.71 21.41
C ALA A 710 -7.92 4.78 20.33
N TRP A 711 -7.34 3.63 19.99
CA TRP A 711 -6.24 3.50 19.03
C TRP A 711 -6.70 2.62 17.86
N PRO A 712 -6.77 3.15 16.64
CA PRO A 712 -7.26 2.42 15.49
C PRO A 712 -6.23 1.41 14.99
N ALA A 713 -6.68 0.19 14.68
CA ALA A 713 -5.84 -0.84 14.06
C ALA A 713 -5.69 -0.67 12.54
N ASP A 714 -6.65 0.00 11.91
CA ASP A 714 -6.81 0.17 10.45
C ASP A 714 -6.26 1.51 9.92
N ALA A 715 -5.54 2.26 10.76
CA ALA A 715 -5.03 3.59 10.45
C ALA A 715 -6.12 4.65 10.10
N SER A 716 -7.39 4.43 10.46
CA SER A 716 -8.48 5.42 10.34
C SER A 716 -8.69 6.22 11.63
N PRO A 717 -9.04 7.51 11.59
CA PRO A 717 -9.37 8.24 12.81
C PRO A 717 -10.65 7.65 13.45
N PRO A 718 -10.70 7.52 14.79
CA PRO A 718 -11.85 6.95 15.49
C PRO A 718 -13.09 7.84 15.31
N ALA A 719 -14.27 7.22 15.24
CA ALA A 719 -15.54 7.92 15.04
C ALA A 719 -15.86 8.91 16.18
N LEU A 720 -15.42 8.61 17.40
CA LEU A 720 -15.61 9.43 18.59
C LEU A 720 -14.25 9.81 19.15
N ALA A 721 -13.85 11.06 18.96
CA ALA A 721 -12.54 11.59 19.36
C ALA A 721 -12.66 12.96 20.04
N GLU A 722 -11.64 13.34 20.81
CA GLU A 722 -11.53 14.71 21.35
C GLU A 722 -11.48 15.77 20.22
N SER A 723 -10.98 15.40 19.04
CA SER A 723 -10.94 16.30 17.88
C SER A 723 -12.30 16.53 17.21
N GLY A 724 -13.31 15.73 17.53
CA GLY A 724 -14.63 15.80 16.91
C GLY A 724 -15.31 14.43 16.81
N ILE A 725 -16.59 14.47 16.42
CA ILE A 725 -17.42 13.29 16.21
C ILE A 725 -17.75 13.14 14.73
N TRP A 726 -17.44 11.97 14.17
CA TRP A 726 -17.78 11.54 12.80
C TRP A 726 -18.41 10.16 12.88
N LEU A 727 -19.69 10.12 13.21
CA LEU A 727 -20.40 8.89 13.55
C LEU A 727 -21.49 8.59 12.52
N ARG A 728 -21.51 7.36 12.01
CA ARG A 728 -22.63 6.82 11.22
C ARG A 728 -23.51 5.93 12.08
N ALA A 729 -24.79 5.80 11.71
CA ALA A 729 -25.71 4.90 12.38
C ALA A 729 -25.17 3.47 12.54
N SER A 730 -24.56 2.91 11.48
CA SER A 730 -23.99 1.55 11.49
C SER A 730 -22.78 1.36 12.41
N GLN A 731 -22.19 2.44 12.95
CA GLN A 731 -21.06 2.37 13.87
C GLN A 731 -21.51 2.38 15.34
N VAL A 732 -22.79 2.64 15.63
CA VAL A 732 -23.29 2.84 17.00
C VAL A 732 -24.54 2.01 17.32
N ALA A 733 -25.28 1.58 16.30
CA ALA A 733 -26.49 0.78 16.45
C ALA A 733 -26.39 -0.52 15.63
N PRO A 734 -27.06 -1.60 16.07
CA PRO A 734 -27.19 -2.83 15.28
C PRO A 734 -27.84 -2.54 13.93
N ARG A 735 -27.46 -3.30 12.90
CA ARG A 735 -28.06 -3.23 11.57
C ARG A 735 -28.91 -4.46 11.32
N LEU A 736 -30.21 -4.29 11.17
CA LEU A 736 -31.18 -5.38 11.06
C LEU A 736 -30.98 -6.17 9.76
N GLY A 737 -31.02 -7.49 9.86
CA GLY A 737 -30.79 -8.44 8.77
C GLY A 737 -29.34 -8.92 8.68
N ILE A 738 -29.08 -9.83 7.74
CA ILE A 738 -27.73 -10.33 7.46
C ILE A 738 -27.08 -9.56 6.30
N ASP A 739 -25.78 -9.31 6.38
CA ASP A 739 -25.02 -8.70 5.27
C ASP A 739 -24.31 -9.79 4.45
N PRO A 740 -24.80 -10.12 3.24
CA PRO A 740 -24.17 -11.14 2.41
C PRO A 740 -22.78 -10.75 1.90
N ASP A 741 -22.38 -9.48 2.00
CA ASP A 741 -21.05 -9.02 1.56
C ASP A 741 -19.95 -9.45 2.53
N ARG A 742 -20.29 -9.90 3.74
CA ARG A 742 -19.35 -10.47 4.73
C ARG A 742 -18.86 -11.87 4.37
N ALA A 743 -19.60 -12.60 3.55
CA ALA A 743 -19.29 -13.98 3.22
C ALA A 743 -17.97 -14.11 2.45
N LEU A 744 -17.21 -15.16 2.76
CA LEU A 744 -15.98 -15.48 2.05
C LEU A 744 -16.29 -15.87 0.60
N ARG A 745 -15.77 -15.14 -0.40
CA ARG A 745 -16.16 -15.39 -1.80
C ARG A 745 -15.22 -16.33 -2.57
N GLY A 746 -13.92 -16.31 -2.30
CA GLY A 746 -12.91 -17.08 -3.07
C GLY A 746 -13.04 -18.60 -2.92
N ALA A 747 -13.08 -19.35 -4.03
CA ALA A 747 -13.32 -20.80 -4.02
C ALA A 747 -12.25 -21.59 -3.25
N ASN A 748 -10.95 -21.25 -3.44
CA ASN A 748 -9.85 -21.87 -2.70
C ASN A 748 -9.94 -21.60 -1.20
N ALA A 749 -10.31 -20.38 -0.83
CA ALA A 749 -10.46 -19.99 0.57
C ALA A 749 -11.65 -20.72 1.20
N ARG A 750 -12.79 -20.82 0.50
CA ARG A 750 -13.98 -21.57 0.95
C ARG A 750 -13.68 -23.04 1.16
N THR A 751 -12.99 -23.69 0.20
CA THR A 751 -12.58 -25.09 0.31
C THR A 751 -11.65 -25.34 1.49
N ARG A 752 -10.70 -24.42 1.76
CA ARG A 752 -9.79 -24.49 2.92
C ARG A 752 -10.54 -24.53 4.26
N TYR A 753 -11.69 -23.86 4.34
CA TYR A 753 -12.54 -23.81 5.54
C TYR A 753 -13.74 -24.78 5.50
N GLY A 754 -13.81 -25.67 4.49
CA GLY A 754 -14.89 -26.66 4.37
C GLY A 754 -16.25 -26.08 3.93
N LEU A 755 -16.26 -24.87 3.36
CA LEU A 755 -17.46 -24.23 2.81
C LEU A 755 -17.71 -24.68 1.35
N PRO A 756 -18.97 -24.69 0.87
CA PRO A 756 -19.28 -24.98 -0.54
C PRO A 756 -18.60 -23.99 -1.48
N GLU A 757 -18.08 -24.43 -2.63
CA GLU A 757 -17.32 -23.57 -3.56
C GLU A 757 -18.07 -22.30 -4.00
N ASN A 758 -19.37 -22.41 -4.26
CA ASN A 758 -20.22 -21.30 -4.65
C ASN A 758 -21.00 -20.76 -3.45
N TYR A 759 -20.96 -19.43 -3.25
CA TYR A 759 -21.77 -18.76 -2.25
C TYR A 759 -23.20 -18.56 -2.76
N ALA A 760 -24.20 -18.98 -1.97
CA ALA A 760 -25.61 -18.72 -2.24
C ALA A 760 -26.03 -17.40 -1.56
N VAL A 761 -26.48 -16.43 -2.35
CA VAL A 761 -26.96 -15.17 -1.80
C VAL A 761 -28.33 -15.40 -1.13
N PRO A 762 -28.52 -14.96 0.13
CA PRO A 762 -29.80 -15.02 0.81
C PRO A 762 -30.90 -14.23 0.09
N PRO A 763 -32.19 -14.58 0.29
CA PRO A 763 -33.31 -13.77 -0.20
C PRO A 763 -33.22 -12.33 0.30
N ALA A 764 -33.58 -11.37 -0.55
CA ALA A 764 -33.47 -9.93 -0.25
C ALA A 764 -34.10 -9.57 1.11
N GLU A 765 -35.26 -10.11 1.44
CA GLU A 765 -36.01 -9.86 2.67
C GLU A 765 -35.32 -10.34 3.96
N ALA A 766 -34.36 -11.27 3.86
CA ALA A 766 -33.53 -11.70 4.99
C ALA A 766 -32.31 -10.79 5.19
N THR A 767 -31.92 -10.06 4.15
CA THR A 767 -30.71 -9.24 4.15
C THR A 767 -30.94 -7.86 4.75
N ALA A 768 -29.84 -7.24 5.16
CA ALA A 768 -29.82 -5.85 5.59
C ALA A 768 -30.21 -4.89 4.45
N SER A 769 -30.85 -3.78 4.83
CA SER A 769 -31.15 -2.68 3.90
C SER A 769 -29.86 -2.12 3.28
N VAL A 770 -29.88 -1.74 1.99
CA VAL A 770 -28.73 -1.12 1.31
C VAL A 770 -28.42 0.26 1.89
N ALA A 771 -29.44 0.98 2.37
CA ALA A 771 -29.31 2.24 3.10
C ALA A 771 -29.67 2.06 4.58
N GLY A 772 -28.89 2.70 5.46
CA GLY A 772 -29.19 2.73 6.90
C GLY A 772 -29.00 1.41 7.64
N ILE A 773 -29.44 1.43 8.90
CA ILE A 773 -29.38 0.33 9.87
C ILE A 773 -30.66 -0.49 9.96
N ALA A 774 -31.78 0.01 9.41
CA ALA A 774 -33.04 -0.72 9.38
C ALA A 774 -33.78 -0.47 8.06
N PRO A 775 -34.61 -1.44 7.59
CA PRO A 775 -35.42 -1.26 6.39
C PRO A 775 -36.46 -0.15 6.55
N ALA A 776 -37.21 0.10 5.49
CA ALA A 776 -38.24 1.13 5.46
C ALA A 776 -39.27 0.96 6.58
N GLY A 777 -39.55 2.05 7.31
CA GLY A 777 -40.50 2.06 8.41
C GLY A 777 -40.68 3.46 9.00
N HIS A 778 -41.58 3.58 9.98
CA HIS A 778 -41.82 4.82 10.71
C HIS A 778 -40.86 4.96 11.89
N TRP A 779 -39.74 5.62 11.65
CA TRP A 779 -38.66 5.76 12.63
C TRP A 779 -38.68 7.14 13.30
N ARG A 780 -38.51 7.14 14.62
CA ARG A 780 -38.11 8.32 15.39
C ARG A 780 -36.75 8.06 15.99
N TRP A 781 -35.89 9.05 15.98
CA TRP A 781 -34.60 8.94 16.63
C TRP A 781 -34.27 10.20 17.41
N ARG A 782 -33.59 10.01 18.53
CA ARG A 782 -33.02 11.07 19.35
C ARG A 782 -31.59 10.72 19.67
N LEU A 783 -30.69 11.63 19.39
CA LEU A 783 -29.30 11.54 19.73
C LEU A 783 -28.97 12.66 20.72
N SER A 784 -28.19 12.32 21.73
CA SER A 784 -27.59 13.28 22.64
C SER A 784 -26.11 12.97 22.79
N ALA A 785 -25.28 14.00 22.83
CA ALA A 785 -23.85 13.88 23.03
C ALA A 785 -23.41 14.82 24.16
N ASP A 786 -22.76 14.24 25.16
CA ASP A 786 -22.10 14.97 26.23
C ASP A 786 -20.69 15.37 25.75
N LEU A 787 -20.48 16.67 25.56
CA LEU A 787 -19.26 17.28 25.04
C LEU A 787 -18.65 18.23 26.08
N GLU A 788 -17.34 18.48 25.98
CA GLU A 788 -16.62 19.42 26.85
C GLU A 788 -17.20 20.84 26.86
N GLU A 789 -17.76 21.30 25.73
CA GLU A 789 -18.27 22.66 25.55
C GLU A 789 -19.81 22.77 25.66
N GLY A 790 -20.47 21.74 26.22
CA GLY A 790 -21.92 21.70 26.43
C GLY A 790 -22.62 20.53 25.71
N GLY A 791 -23.79 20.13 26.22
CA GLY A 791 -24.54 19.00 25.63
C GLY A 791 -25.13 19.34 24.26
N HIS A 792 -24.95 18.44 23.29
CA HIS A 792 -25.61 18.50 21.99
C HIS A 792 -26.78 17.52 21.97
N SER A 793 -27.93 17.90 21.38
CA SER A 793 -29.01 16.96 21.12
C SER A 793 -29.65 17.24 19.78
N GLU A 794 -29.85 16.17 19.03
CA GLU A 794 -30.49 16.16 17.73
C GLU A 794 -31.61 15.12 17.75
N GLN A 795 -32.71 15.38 17.05
CA GLN A 795 -33.79 14.42 16.91
C GLN A 795 -34.39 14.53 15.52
N GLY A 796 -34.82 13.40 14.98
CA GLY A 796 -35.39 13.33 13.65
C GLY A 796 -36.45 12.23 13.53
N GLN A 797 -37.15 12.26 12.40
CA GLN A 797 -38.11 11.24 12.02
C GLN A 797 -37.87 10.87 10.56
N SER A 798 -38.01 9.58 10.22
CA SER A 798 -37.88 9.07 8.86
C SER A 798 -39.07 8.16 8.56
N ALA A 799 -39.56 8.21 7.32
CA ALA A 799 -40.59 7.32 6.79
C ALA A 799 -40.01 6.27 5.81
N GLY A 800 -38.67 6.14 5.76
CA GLY A 800 -37.92 5.19 4.92
C GLY A 800 -36.94 4.38 5.76
N ALA A 801 -35.80 3.98 5.18
CA ALA A 801 -34.76 3.31 5.95
C ALA A 801 -34.26 4.20 7.11
N LEU A 802 -33.90 3.59 8.23
CA LEU A 802 -33.32 4.33 9.35
C LEU A 802 -31.83 4.57 9.08
N ASP A 803 -31.46 5.79 8.68
CA ASP A 803 -30.08 6.24 8.62
C ASP A 803 -29.94 7.61 9.32
N PHE A 804 -28.76 7.87 9.85
CA PHE A 804 -28.38 9.17 10.40
C PHE A 804 -26.85 9.25 10.48
N SER A 805 -26.34 10.46 10.60
CA SER A 805 -24.94 10.68 10.95
C SER A 805 -24.80 11.87 11.87
N LEU A 806 -23.95 11.73 12.88
CA LEU A 806 -23.55 12.84 13.72
C LEU A 806 -22.21 13.38 13.25
N TYR A 807 -22.18 14.68 12.98
CA TYR A 807 -21.01 15.38 12.47
C TYR A 807 -20.75 16.63 13.31
N LEU A 808 -19.79 16.52 14.23
CA LEU A 808 -19.42 17.59 15.17
C LEU A 808 -17.90 17.79 15.16
N PRO A 809 -17.33 18.40 14.10
CA PRO A 809 -15.89 18.65 14.01
C PRO A 809 -15.49 19.85 14.87
N HIS A 810 -14.35 19.77 15.58
CA HIS A 810 -13.87 20.90 16.39
C HIS A 810 -13.13 21.97 15.58
N ARG A 811 -12.53 21.60 14.44
CA ARG A 811 -11.65 22.48 13.62
C ARG A 811 -12.23 22.92 12.29
N ALA A 812 -13.51 22.64 12.02
CA ALA A 812 -14.10 22.98 10.73
C ALA A 812 -14.47 24.46 10.63
N ARG A 813 -14.52 24.94 9.40
CA ARG A 813 -15.11 26.21 9.02
C ARG A 813 -16.37 25.96 8.20
N GLU A 814 -17.43 26.62 8.59
CA GLU A 814 -18.68 26.65 7.86
C GLU A 814 -18.69 27.85 6.91
N GLN A 815 -19.11 27.62 5.66
CA GLN A 815 -19.34 28.65 4.67
C GLN A 815 -20.69 28.44 4.01
N THR A 816 -21.54 29.45 4.00
CA THR A 816 -22.78 29.43 3.21
C THR A 816 -22.49 29.97 1.81
N LEU A 817 -22.65 29.14 0.80
CA LEU A 817 -22.39 29.46 -0.60
C LEU A 817 -23.68 29.26 -1.40
N GLU A 818 -24.33 30.37 -1.77
CA GLU A 818 -25.57 30.35 -2.58
C GLU A 818 -26.68 29.44 -2.01
N GLY A 819 -26.85 29.46 -0.68
CA GLY A 819 -27.86 28.65 0.03
C GLY A 819 -27.39 27.25 0.43
N LEU A 820 -26.23 26.80 -0.03
CA LEU A 820 -25.60 25.54 0.37
C LEU A 820 -24.62 25.78 1.53
N THR A 821 -24.78 25.05 2.63
CA THR A 821 -23.83 25.09 3.74
C THR A 821 -22.68 24.12 3.48
N VAL A 822 -21.45 24.60 3.40
CA VAL A 822 -20.26 23.79 3.14
C VAL A 822 -19.34 23.82 4.35
N ILE A 823 -19.09 22.65 4.94
CA ILE A 823 -18.28 22.48 6.14
C ILE A 823 -16.97 21.77 5.77
N SER A 824 -15.85 22.47 5.92
CA SER A 824 -14.52 21.97 5.54
C SER A 824 -13.43 22.46 6.50
N ASP A 825 -12.23 21.89 6.41
CA ASP A 825 -11.08 22.33 7.18
C ASP A 825 -10.53 23.68 6.68
N PRO A 826 -9.78 24.44 7.52
CA PRO A 826 -9.28 25.76 7.15
C PRO A 826 -8.37 25.79 5.92
N GLY A 827 -7.69 24.69 5.60
CA GLY A 827 -6.80 24.58 4.43
C GLY A 827 -7.57 24.45 3.11
N ARG A 828 -8.81 23.97 3.13
CA ARG A 828 -9.62 23.69 1.94
C ARG A 828 -10.75 24.69 1.70
N THR A 829 -10.75 25.82 2.42
CA THR A 829 -11.75 26.88 2.26
C THR A 829 -11.81 27.46 0.85
N ALA A 830 -10.70 27.45 0.10
CA ALA A 830 -10.67 27.88 -1.29
C ALA A 830 -11.34 26.86 -2.24
N ALA A 831 -11.18 25.56 -1.98
CA ALA A 831 -11.78 24.48 -2.76
C ALA A 831 -13.29 24.33 -2.50
N ALA A 832 -13.78 24.79 -1.33
CA ALA A 832 -15.19 24.71 -0.95
C ALA A 832 -16.15 25.30 -2.00
N ARG A 833 -15.74 26.37 -2.72
CA ARG A 833 -16.55 26.97 -3.79
C ARG A 833 -16.67 26.07 -5.00
N GLY A 834 -15.58 25.48 -5.46
CA GLY A 834 -15.60 24.53 -6.58
C GLY A 834 -16.44 23.29 -6.28
N VAL A 835 -16.33 22.77 -5.04
CA VAL A 835 -17.17 21.67 -4.55
C VAL A 835 -18.65 22.07 -4.53
N ALA A 836 -19.00 23.25 -4.00
CA ALA A 836 -20.38 23.75 -3.99
C ALA A 836 -20.98 23.85 -5.41
N ASP A 837 -20.21 24.35 -6.36
CA ASP A 837 -20.63 24.48 -7.75
C ASP A 837 -20.85 23.11 -8.41
N ASP A 838 -19.99 22.14 -8.13
CA ASP A 838 -20.17 20.76 -8.60
C ASP A 838 -21.41 20.11 -7.99
N VAL A 839 -21.65 20.30 -6.69
CA VAL A 839 -22.85 19.77 -6.01
C VAL A 839 -24.12 20.32 -6.65
N ARG A 840 -24.23 21.65 -6.85
CA ARG A 840 -25.42 22.26 -7.46
C ARG A 840 -25.67 21.76 -8.89
N ARG A 841 -24.62 21.64 -9.70
CA ARG A 841 -24.72 21.11 -11.08
C ARG A 841 -25.18 19.65 -11.08
N MET A 842 -24.59 18.83 -10.23
CA MET A 842 -24.91 17.40 -10.16
C MET A 842 -26.31 17.17 -9.59
N GLN A 843 -26.69 17.90 -8.54
CA GLN A 843 -28.05 17.91 -7.99
C GLN A 843 -29.07 18.22 -9.09
N ALA A 844 -28.90 19.33 -9.82
CA ALA A 844 -29.82 19.73 -10.88
C ALA A 844 -29.92 18.68 -12.00
N CYS A 845 -28.82 18.00 -12.33
CA CYS A 845 -28.84 16.94 -13.32
C CYS A 845 -29.56 15.69 -12.83
N VAL A 846 -29.21 15.19 -11.64
CA VAL A 846 -29.79 13.97 -11.06
C VAL A 846 -31.30 14.16 -10.86
N SER A 847 -31.72 15.31 -10.32
CA SER A 847 -33.14 15.65 -10.15
C SER A 847 -33.91 15.60 -11.48
N ARG A 848 -33.31 16.12 -12.56
CA ARG A 848 -33.90 16.08 -13.91
C ARG A 848 -33.98 14.67 -14.49
N ARG A 849 -32.96 13.83 -14.26
CA ARG A 849 -32.92 12.46 -14.81
C ARG A 849 -33.85 11.50 -14.07
N LEU A 850 -33.99 11.67 -12.76
CA LEU A 850 -34.87 10.85 -11.92
C LEU A 850 -36.29 11.41 -11.84
N GLY A 851 -36.52 12.67 -12.24
CA GLY A 851 -37.83 13.32 -12.18
C GLY A 851 -38.29 13.60 -10.74
N SER A 852 -37.34 13.73 -9.82
CA SER A 852 -37.57 13.98 -8.39
C SER A 852 -36.74 15.18 -7.94
N ASP A 853 -37.28 16.02 -7.06
CA ASP A 853 -36.55 17.18 -6.55
C ASP A 853 -35.63 16.78 -5.40
N ILE A 854 -34.39 16.44 -5.72
CA ILE A 854 -33.37 16.12 -4.71
C ILE A 854 -32.77 17.43 -4.20
N GLN A 855 -32.89 17.67 -2.90
CA GLN A 855 -32.35 18.86 -2.22
C GLN A 855 -31.10 18.51 -1.41
N VAL A 856 -30.03 19.28 -1.60
CA VAL A 856 -28.80 19.18 -0.81
C VAL A 856 -28.64 20.47 -0.01
N ASP A 857 -28.76 20.36 1.30
CA ASP A 857 -28.71 21.51 2.22
C ASP A 857 -27.28 21.74 2.71
N THR A 858 -26.56 20.65 3.00
CA THR A 858 -25.23 20.70 3.62
C THR A 858 -24.25 19.74 2.94
N VAL A 859 -23.02 20.21 2.73
CA VAL A 859 -21.87 19.39 2.30
C VAL A 859 -20.87 19.30 3.44
N GLN A 860 -20.51 18.08 3.84
CA GLN A 860 -19.58 17.82 4.93
C GLN A 860 -18.33 17.12 4.41
N GLN A 861 -17.16 17.68 4.73
CA GLN A 861 -15.88 17.00 4.57
C GLN A 861 -15.71 15.93 5.64
N TRP A 862 -15.46 14.69 5.23
CA TRP A 862 -15.14 13.60 6.14
C TRP A 862 -13.62 13.33 6.17
N PRO A 863 -13.04 13.05 7.35
CA PRO A 863 -11.60 12.94 7.49
C PRO A 863 -11.05 11.75 6.70
N ARG A 864 -9.81 11.90 6.21
CA ARG A 864 -9.08 10.83 5.51
C ARG A 864 -9.08 9.52 6.30
N GLY A 865 -9.24 8.40 5.59
CA GLY A 865 -9.28 7.04 6.15
C GLY A 865 -10.69 6.49 6.29
N GLN A 866 -11.70 7.32 6.57
CA GLN A 866 -13.07 6.83 6.76
C GLN A 866 -13.81 6.48 5.44
N ARG A 867 -13.35 7.00 4.29
CA ARG A 867 -13.85 6.73 2.92
C ARG A 867 -15.39 6.72 2.81
N VAL A 868 -16.02 7.82 3.22
CA VAL A 868 -17.49 7.96 3.20
C VAL A 868 -17.90 9.02 2.18
N THR A 869 -18.26 8.59 0.97
CA THR A 869 -19.03 9.42 0.03
C THR A 869 -20.46 8.90 0.00
N GLY A 870 -21.43 9.72 0.39
CA GLY A 870 -22.81 9.31 0.52
C GLY A 870 -23.74 10.45 0.88
N PHE A 871 -25.03 10.28 0.60
CA PHE A 871 -26.04 11.30 0.80
C PHE A 871 -27.16 10.75 1.69
N ALA A 872 -27.60 11.50 2.69
CA ALA A 872 -28.76 11.16 3.51
C ALA A 872 -29.33 12.44 4.14
N GLN A 873 -30.65 12.57 4.22
CA GLN A 873 -31.35 13.66 4.92
C GLN A 873 -30.85 15.08 4.55
N GLY A 874 -30.64 15.36 3.26
CA GLY A 874 -30.16 16.68 2.81
C GLY A 874 -28.66 16.92 3.05
N VAL A 875 -27.95 15.98 3.68
CA VAL A 875 -26.51 16.07 3.96
C VAL A 875 -25.72 15.20 2.99
N LEU A 876 -24.88 15.85 2.17
CA LEU A 876 -23.90 15.19 1.32
C LEU A 876 -22.55 15.09 2.05
N ARG A 877 -22.14 13.86 2.32
CA ARG A 877 -20.85 13.52 2.93
C ARG A 877 -19.87 13.22 1.81
N LEU A 878 -18.73 13.91 1.82
CA LEU A 878 -17.67 13.70 0.84
C LEU A 878 -16.37 13.35 1.56
N ALA A 879 -15.73 12.26 1.12
CA ALA A 879 -14.44 11.87 1.63
C ALA A 879 -13.35 12.89 1.24
N GLU A 880 -12.43 13.18 2.16
CA GLU A 880 -11.31 14.08 1.86
C GLU A 880 -10.51 13.66 0.61
N ASP A 881 -10.30 12.36 0.44
CA ASP A 881 -9.58 11.77 -0.69
C ASP A 881 -10.50 10.79 -1.46
N PRO A 882 -10.78 11.00 -2.76
CA PRO A 882 -10.23 12.06 -3.62
C PRO A 882 -11.03 13.36 -3.63
N ASP A 883 -12.30 13.36 -3.19
CA ASP A 883 -13.28 14.39 -3.60
C ASP A 883 -12.89 15.82 -3.19
N TRP A 884 -12.25 16.03 -2.05
CA TRP A 884 -11.80 17.36 -1.63
C TRP A 884 -10.39 17.74 -2.11
N ASP A 885 -9.57 16.75 -2.40
CA ASP A 885 -8.18 16.95 -2.81
C ASP A 885 -8.02 17.19 -4.30
N VAL A 886 -9.06 17.01 -5.13
CA VAL A 886 -8.96 17.31 -6.56
C VAL A 886 -9.06 18.82 -6.82
N ALA A 887 -8.22 19.35 -7.71
CA ALA A 887 -8.41 20.68 -8.26
C ALA A 887 -9.68 20.79 -9.13
N ASP A 888 -10.15 22.02 -9.37
CA ASP A 888 -11.42 22.31 -10.05
C ASP A 888 -11.37 22.20 -11.59
N GLN A 889 -10.50 21.34 -12.12
CA GLN A 889 -10.30 21.15 -13.55
C GLN A 889 -9.81 19.74 -13.91
N GLY A 890 -10.01 19.36 -15.16
CA GLY A 890 -9.56 18.08 -15.71
C GLY A 890 -10.40 16.87 -15.25
N VAL A 891 -9.88 15.67 -15.55
CA VAL A 891 -10.58 14.40 -15.32
C VAL A 891 -10.96 14.20 -13.85
N GLY A 892 -10.12 14.66 -12.92
CA GLY A 892 -10.38 14.46 -11.50
C GLY A 892 -11.64 15.18 -11.04
N ARG A 893 -11.87 16.42 -11.51
CA ARG A 893 -13.10 17.16 -11.18
C ARG A 893 -14.32 16.44 -11.74
N TRP A 894 -14.22 15.94 -12.97
CA TRP A 894 -15.30 15.18 -13.58
C TRP A 894 -15.58 13.86 -12.84
N ARG A 895 -14.56 13.20 -12.27
CA ARG A 895 -14.75 12.04 -11.38
C ARG A 895 -15.43 12.44 -10.06
N ARG A 896 -15.02 13.54 -9.44
CA ARG A 896 -15.71 14.09 -8.25
C ARG A 896 -17.19 14.36 -8.54
N GLN A 897 -17.49 15.00 -9.68
CA GLN A 897 -18.87 15.22 -10.13
C GLN A 897 -19.62 13.90 -10.31
N ALA A 898 -19.00 12.90 -10.94
CA ALA A 898 -19.58 11.57 -11.07
C ALA A 898 -19.84 10.92 -9.69
N HIS A 899 -18.93 11.02 -8.73
CA HIS A 899 -19.11 10.50 -7.36
C HIS A 899 -20.27 11.21 -6.64
N ILE A 900 -20.33 12.54 -6.70
CA ILE A 900 -21.42 13.33 -6.13
C ILE A 900 -22.76 12.89 -6.73
N ALA A 901 -22.87 12.88 -8.07
CA ALA A 901 -24.10 12.50 -8.74
C ALA A 901 -24.49 11.04 -8.47
N THR A 902 -23.51 10.13 -8.38
CA THR A 902 -23.72 8.72 -8.00
C THR A 902 -24.26 8.61 -6.59
N ALA A 903 -23.70 9.34 -5.62
CA ALA A 903 -24.18 9.33 -4.23
C ALA A 903 -25.64 9.81 -4.12
N LEU A 904 -25.99 10.90 -4.83
CA LEU A 904 -27.35 11.43 -4.88
C LEU A 904 -28.32 10.44 -5.55
N ALA A 905 -27.95 9.91 -6.72
CA ALA A 905 -28.77 8.97 -7.47
C ALA A 905 -28.96 7.66 -6.70
N ARG A 906 -27.88 7.13 -6.12
CA ARG A 906 -27.90 5.89 -5.33
C ARG A 906 -28.86 6.01 -4.16
N GLN A 907 -28.79 7.09 -3.40
CA GLN A 907 -29.69 7.27 -2.26
C GLN A 907 -31.16 7.29 -2.70
N HIS A 908 -31.47 8.06 -3.74
CA HIS A 908 -32.84 8.12 -4.27
C HIS A 908 -33.34 6.75 -4.76
N LEU A 909 -32.54 6.03 -5.55
CA LEU A 909 -32.91 4.71 -6.09
C LEU A 909 -33.12 3.68 -4.97
N VAL A 910 -32.23 3.68 -3.96
CA VAL A 910 -32.30 2.75 -2.83
C VAL A 910 -33.52 3.03 -1.95
N GLU A 911 -33.81 4.30 -1.66
CA GLU A 911 -34.98 4.69 -0.86
C GLU A 911 -36.29 4.41 -1.60
N ALA A 912 -36.39 4.78 -2.87
CA ALA A 912 -37.60 4.60 -3.67
C ALA A 912 -37.97 3.13 -3.90
N ALA A 913 -36.97 2.24 -4.00
CA ALA A 913 -37.16 0.80 -4.14
C ALA A 913 -37.21 0.04 -2.81
N GLU A 914 -36.97 0.70 -1.66
CA GLU A 914 -36.78 0.05 -0.35
C GLU A 914 -35.73 -1.09 -0.40
N LEU A 915 -34.63 -0.82 -1.11
CA LEU A 915 -33.71 -1.86 -1.59
C LEU A 915 -32.95 -2.55 -0.45
N ARG A 916 -32.95 -3.88 -0.46
CA ARG A 916 -32.14 -4.76 0.41
C ARG A 916 -30.99 -5.41 -0.36
N ARG A 917 -29.96 -5.92 0.33
CA ARG A 917 -28.74 -6.51 -0.27
C ARG A 917 -28.93 -7.88 -0.94
N GLY A 918 -30.09 -8.13 -1.55
CA GLY A 918 -30.42 -9.38 -2.22
C GLY A 918 -29.89 -9.51 -3.65
N PRO A 919 -30.33 -10.55 -4.39
CA PRO A 919 -29.93 -10.78 -5.77
C PRO A 919 -30.18 -9.57 -6.68
N GLY A 920 -29.15 -9.16 -7.42
CA GLY A 920 -29.22 -8.04 -8.36
C GLY A 920 -29.25 -6.63 -7.74
N ALA A 921 -29.21 -6.50 -6.40
CA ALA A 921 -29.24 -5.19 -5.73
C ALA A 921 -28.09 -4.27 -6.17
N ALA A 922 -26.88 -4.82 -6.35
CA ALA A 922 -25.70 -4.06 -6.76
C ALA A 922 -25.84 -3.48 -8.18
N TRP A 923 -26.62 -4.10 -9.07
CA TRP A 923 -26.90 -3.53 -10.39
C TRP A 923 -27.66 -2.21 -10.29
N LEU A 924 -28.63 -2.11 -9.38
CA LEU A 924 -29.39 -0.87 -9.17
C LEU A 924 -28.59 0.15 -8.35
N SER A 925 -28.03 -0.26 -7.21
CA SER A 925 -27.38 0.65 -6.26
C SER A 925 -26.04 1.17 -6.75
N GLU A 926 -25.25 0.36 -7.46
CA GLU A 926 -23.94 0.75 -7.98
C GLU A 926 -24.00 1.00 -9.49
N GLY A 927 -24.62 0.08 -10.25
CA GLY A 927 -24.67 0.15 -11.71
C GLY A 927 -25.50 1.31 -12.25
N VAL A 928 -26.81 1.31 -12.03
CA VAL A 928 -27.71 2.36 -12.52
C VAL A 928 -27.36 3.71 -11.90
N ALA A 929 -27.09 3.75 -10.59
CA ALA A 929 -26.67 4.99 -9.92
C ALA A 929 -25.38 5.58 -10.50
N GLY A 930 -24.35 4.74 -10.70
CA GLY A 930 -23.08 5.17 -11.29
C GLY A 930 -23.22 5.59 -12.75
N ALA A 931 -24.07 4.90 -13.52
CA ALA A 931 -24.39 5.28 -14.89
C ALA A 931 -25.06 6.67 -14.96
N ILE A 932 -25.99 6.97 -14.05
CA ILE A 932 -26.57 8.32 -13.92
C ILE A 932 -25.47 9.33 -13.60
N GLY A 933 -24.55 8.99 -12.69
CA GLY A 933 -23.40 9.84 -12.36
C GLY A 933 -22.55 10.21 -13.57
N LEU A 934 -22.17 9.21 -14.38
CA LEU A 934 -21.43 9.42 -15.63
C LEU A 934 -22.20 10.27 -16.63
N LEU A 935 -23.48 9.98 -16.84
CA LEU A 935 -24.33 10.74 -17.75
C LEU A 935 -24.48 12.20 -17.30
N CYS A 936 -24.49 12.47 -15.99
CA CYS A 936 -24.55 13.83 -15.47
C CYS A 936 -23.29 14.66 -15.72
N VAL A 937 -22.11 14.03 -15.72
CA VAL A 937 -20.87 14.68 -16.20
C VAL A 937 -21.03 15.08 -17.66
N GLY A 938 -21.59 14.19 -18.51
CA GLY A 938 -21.84 14.49 -19.92
C GLY A 938 -22.88 15.59 -20.14
N ASP A 939 -23.93 15.63 -19.32
CA ASP A 939 -24.97 16.66 -19.38
C ASP A 939 -24.42 18.05 -19.00
N ALA A 940 -23.59 18.10 -17.95
CA ALA A 940 -23.02 19.35 -17.43
C ALA A 940 -21.84 19.85 -18.28
N ASP A 941 -20.84 19.00 -18.49
CA ASP A 941 -19.52 19.37 -19.03
C ASP A 941 -19.29 18.90 -20.49
N GLY A 942 -20.25 18.14 -21.06
CA GLY A 942 -20.27 17.76 -22.48
C GLY A 942 -19.61 16.41 -22.81
N MET A 943 -19.63 16.05 -24.10
CA MET A 943 -19.19 14.73 -24.58
C MET A 943 -17.71 14.43 -24.33
N ASN A 944 -16.84 15.44 -24.37
CA ASN A 944 -15.40 15.24 -24.14
C ASN A 944 -15.14 14.85 -22.68
N ALA A 945 -15.85 15.47 -21.73
CA ALA A 945 -15.76 15.15 -20.31
C ALA A 945 -16.27 13.72 -20.05
N LEU A 946 -17.45 13.38 -20.62
CA LEU A 946 -17.99 12.02 -20.53
C LEU A 946 -17.02 10.98 -21.07
N ARG A 947 -16.45 11.21 -22.27
CA ARG A 947 -15.50 10.27 -22.90
C ARG A 947 -14.27 10.06 -22.02
N ALA A 948 -13.68 11.13 -21.49
CA ALA A 948 -12.50 11.04 -20.65
C ALA A 948 -12.75 10.26 -19.34
N VAL A 949 -13.89 10.49 -18.67
CA VAL A 949 -14.23 9.75 -17.44
C VAL A 949 -14.56 8.30 -17.75
N VAL A 950 -15.31 8.01 -18.82
CA VAL A 950 -15.63 6.63 -19.24
C VAL A 950 -14.36 5.86 -19.61
N GLU A 951 -13.45 6.47 -20.37
CA GLU A 951 -12.17 5.85 -20.73
C GLU A 951 -11.33 5.54 -19.50
N ARG A 952 -11.20 6.50 -18.57
CA ARG A 952 -10.48 6.29 -17.33
C ARG A 952 -11.11 5.19 -16.48
N GLN A 953 -12.44 5.20 -16.30
CA GLN A 953 -13.14 4.18 -15.53
C GLN A 953 -13.05 2.80 -16.20
N ALA A 954 -13.04 2.72 -17.54
CA ALA A 954 -12.86 1.45 -18.27
C ALA A 954 -11.45 0.86 -18.08
N GLN A 955 -10.43 1.71 -18.00
CA GLN A 955 -9.07 1.29 -17.63
C GLN A 955 -9.04 0.76 -16.19
N ASP A 956 -9.59 1.50 -15.23
CA ASP A 956 -9.68 1.10 -13.82
C ASP A 956 -10.46 -0.23 -13.67
N THR A 957 -11.54 -0.38 -14.43
CA THR A 957 -12.35 -1.61 -14.48
C THR A 957 -11.53 -2.80 -14.98
N THR A 958 -10.74 -2.60 -16.03
CA THR A 958 -9.91 -3.67 -16.60
C THR A 958 -8.85 -4.14 -15.60
N GLN A 959 -8.17 -3.21 -14.93
CA GLN A 959 -7.18 -3.52 -13.90
C GLN A 959 -7.83 -4.17 -12.66
N ARG A 960 -8.99 -3.66 -12.21
CA ARG A 960 -9.71 -4.22 -11.07
C ARG A 960 -10.25 -5.63 -11.33
N LEU A 961 -10.74 -5.91 -12.55
CA LEU A 961 -11.13 -7.27 -12.93
C LEU A 961 -9.92 -8.21 -12.97
N ALA A 962 -8.78 -7.78 -13.50
CA ALA A 962 -7.57 -8.58 -13.52
C ALA A 962 -7.03 -8.90 -12.12
N ASN A 963 -7.14 -7.97 -11.18
CA ASN A 963 -6.60 -8.06 -9.81
C ASN A 963 -7.68 -8.27 -8.73
N SER A 964 -8.85 -8.78 -9.11
CA SER A 964 -9.98 -8.90 -8.19
C SER A 964 -9.70 -9.90 -7.06
N ASP A 965 -9.90 -9.46 -5.82
CA ASP A 965 -9.97 -10.25 -4.60
C ASP A 965 -11.28 -11.05 -4.50
N ILE A 966 -12.34 -10.51 -5.12
CA ILE A 966 -13.66 -11.12 -5.21
C ILE A 966 -13.78 -11.87 -6.54
N PRO A 967 -14.17 -13.15 -6.56
CA PRO A 967 -14.38 -13.88 -7.80
C PRO A 967 -15.33 -13.17 -8.75
N ILE A 968 -14.95 -13.13 -10.02
CA ILE A 968 -15.74 -12.50 -11.07
C ILE A 968 -16.77 -13.51 -11.57
N THR A 969 -17.95 -13.43 -10.98
CA THR A 969 -19.13 -14.24 -11.30
C THR A 969 -20.17 -13.36 -11.98
N SER A 970 -21.43 -13.43 -11.58
CA SER A 970 -22.52 -12.62 -12.14
C SER A 970 -22.88 -11.43 -11.25
N LEU A 971 -23.31 -10.31 -11.84
CA LEU A 971 -23.85 -9.16 -11.10
C LEU A 971 -25.06 -9.52 -10.22
N ARG A 972 -25.77 -10.61 -10.53
CA ARG A 972 -26.84 -11.18 -9.71
C ARG A 972 -26.38 -11.48 -8.28
N THR A 973 -25.15 -11.96 -8.12
CA THR A 973 -24.64 -12.51 -6.86
C THR A 973 -23.45 -11.75 -6.28
N ALA A 974 -22.91 -10.82 -7.07
CA ALA A 974 -21.71 -10.08 -6.71
C ALA A 974 -22.02 -9.04 -5.63
N PRO A 975 -21.11 -8.85 -4.67
CA PRO A 975 -21.27 -7.84 -3.63
C PRO A 975 -21.20 -6.42 -4.22
N GLY A 976 -21.72 -5.42 -3.50
CA GLY A 976 -21.74 -4.02 -3.95
C GLY A 976 -20.37 -3.31 -3.98
N GLN A 977 -19.26 -4.06 -4.01
CA GLN A 977 -17.89 -3.56 -3.87
C GLN A 977 -16.92 -4.26 -4.84
N GLY A 978 -15.66 -3.84 -4.84
CA GLY A 978 -14.61 -4.43 -5.68
C GLY A 978 -14.76 -4.08 -7.16
N TRP A 979 -14.83 -5.09 -8.04
CA TRP A 979 -14.98 -4.88 -9.48
C TRP A 979 -16.35 -4.33 -9.88
N VAL A 980 -17.39 -4.59 -9.08
CA VAL A 980 -18.77 -4.23 -9.39
C VAL A 980 -18.97 -2.71 -9.44
N SER A 981 -18.40 -1.97 -8.49
CA SER A 981 -18.52 -0.51 -8.40
C SER A 981 -17.89 0.23 -9.58
N LEU A 982 -17.00 -0.42 -10.35
CA LEU A 982 -16.37 0.15 -11.54
C LEU A 982 -17.00 -0.38 -12.83
N TYR A 983 -17.28 -1.68 -12.90
CA TYR A 983 -17.86 -2.33 -14.08
C TYR A 983 -19.34 -2.01 -14.27
N ALA A 984 -20.16 -2.16 -13.23
CA ALA A 984 -21.61 -2.06 -13.34
C ALA A 984 -22.08 -0.71 -13.89
N PRO A 985 -21.49 0.45 -13.51
CA PRO A 985 -21.84 1.74 -14.12
C PRO A 985 -21.61 1.79 -15.63
N LEU A 986 -20.52 1.22 -16.11
CA LEU A 986 -20.19 1.21 -17.54
C LEU A 986 -21.10 0.27 -18.32
N ALA A 987 -21.36 -0.93 -17.76
CA ALA A 987 -22.28 -1.90 -18.34
C ALA A 987 -23.72 -1.37 -18.40
N SER A 988 -24.15 -0.60 -17.39
CA SER A 988 -25.49 -0.04 -17.31
C SER A 988 -25.65 1.28 -18.09
N LEU A 989 -24.59 1.83 -18.69
CA LEU A 989 -24.57 3.19 -19.22
C LEU A 989 -25.57 3.41 -20.37
N ASP A 990 -25.56 2.55 -21.39
CA ASP A 990 -26.50 2.63 -22.52
C ASP A 990 -27.95 2.37 -22.08
N TRP A 991 -28.17 1.35 -21.25
CA TRP A 991 -29.50 1.04 -20.72
C TRP A 991 -30.09 2.23 -19.96
N THR A 992 -29.30 2.84 -19.08
CA THR A 992 -29.70 4.00 -18.26
C THR A 992 -29.94 5.24 -19.12
N ALA A 993 -29.13 5.47 -20.15
CA ALA A 993 -29.28 6.61 -21.06
C ALA A 993 -30.61 6.60 -21.84
N ARG A 994 -31.21 5.42 -22.03
CA ARG A 994 -32.50 5.24 -22.72
C ARG A 994 -33.72 5.41 -21.82
N GLN A 995 -33.57 5.34 -20.50
CA GLN A 995 -34.71 5.41 -19.60
C GLN A 995 -35.20 6.85 -19.45
N SER A 996 -36.51 7.03 -19.48
CA SER A 996 -37.15 8.25 -18.98
C SER A 996 -37.27 8.20 -17.45
N ALA A 997 -37.50 9.36 -16.82
CA ALA A 997 -37.75 9.43 -15.38
C ALA A 997 -38.96 8.57 -14.98
N SER A 998 -40.01 8.53 -15.81
CA SER A 998 -41.18 7.68 -15.60
C SER A 998 -40.87 6.19 -15.70
N ASP A 999 -39.97 5.78 -16.61
CA ASP A 999 -39.57 4.38 -16.74
C ASP A 999 -38.85 3.89 -15.48
N LEU A 1000 -37.91 4.70 -14.97
CA LEU A 1000 -37.18 4.41 -13.73
C LEU A 1000 -38.14 4.37 -12.53
N THR A 1001 -39.02 5.36 -12.40
CA THR A 1001 -40.01 5.41 -11.30
C THR A 1001 -40.89 4.17 -11.29
N ALA A 1002 -41.37 3.74 -12.46
CA ALA A 1002 -42.18 2.54 -12.57
C ALA A 1002 -41.37 1.27 -12.23
N LEU A 1003 -40.10 1.17 -12.65
CA LEU A 1003 -39.25 0.03 -12.28
C LEU A 1003 -39.02 -0.03 -10.77
N LEU A 1004 -38.77 1.10 -10.12
CA LEU A 1004 -38.57 1.17 -8.66
C LEU A 1004 -39.83 0.72 -7.92
N ALA A 1005 -41.02 1.08 -8.42
CA ALA A 1005 -42.28 0.60 -7.88
C ALA A 1005 -42.45 -0.92 -8.05
N ASP A 1006 -42.07 -1.49 -9.21
CA ASP A 1006 -42.09 -2.94 -9.44
C ASP A 1006 -41.15 -3.68 -8.48
N ILE A 1007 -39.92 -3.17 -8.28
CA ILE A 1007 -38.94 -3.72 -7.34
C ILE A 1007 -39.49 -3.71 -5.92
N ARG A 1008 -40.07 -2.58 -5.50
CA ARG A 1008 -40.68 -2.46 -4.17
C ARG A 1008 -41.82 -3.44 -3.95
N GLN A 1009 -42.65 -3.69 -4.97
CA GLN A 1009 -43.77 -4.62 -4.88
C GLN A 1009 -43.33 -6.09 -4.83
N GLN A 1010 -42.26 -6.45 -5.55
CA GLN A 1010 -41.79 -7.83 -5.64
C GLN A 1010 -40.74 -8.20 -4.59
N GLY A 1011 -40.13 -7.21 -3.93
CA GLY A 1011 -39.08 -7.41 -2.92
C GLY A 1011 -37.73 -7.87 -3.50
N ASP A 1012 -37.64 -8.09 -4.81
CA ASP A 1012 -36.47 -8.66 -5.48
C ASP A 1012 -36.22 -8.01 -6.85
N VAL A 1013 -34.97 -7.58 -7.10
CA VAL A 1013 -34.58 -6.88 -8.33
C VAL A 1013 -34.59 -7.80 -9.55
N ASP A 1014 -34.18 -9.05 -9.37
CA ASP A 1014 -34.13 -10.04 -10.45
C ASP A 1014 -35.53 -10.35 -10.97
N GLN A 1015 -36.46 -10.63 -10.05
CA GLN A 1015 -37.86 -10.90 -10.39
C GLN A 1015 -38.50 -9.70 -11.09
N ALA A 1016 -38.29 -8.50 -10.58
CA ALA A 1016 -38.87 -7.28 -11.16
C ALA A 1016 -38.36 -7.03 -12.58
N LEU A 1017 -37.05 -7.21 -12.80
CA LEU A 1017 -36.47 -7.11 -14.14
C LEU A 1017 -36.97 -8.20 -15.07
N ALA A 1018 -37.03 -9.45 -14.62
CA ALA A 1018 -37.53 -10.57 -15.43
C ALA A 1018 -39.00 -10.37 -15.84
N ALA A 1019 -39.84 -9.86 -14.94
CA ALA A 1019 -41.24 -9.55 -15.22
C ALA A 1019 -41.39 -8.41 -16.26
N ARG A 1020 -40.52 -7.39 -16.19
CA ARG A 1020 -40.62 -6.18 -17.03
C ARG A 1020 -39.91 -6.29 -18.37
N LEU A 1021 -38.73 -6.92 -18.41
CA LEU A 1021 -37.82 -6.94 -19.56
C LEU A 1021 -37.68 -8.33 -20.22
N GLY A 1022 -38.24 -9.37 -19.59
CA GLY A 1022 -38.06 -10.77 -19.99
C GLY A 1022 -36.77 -11.39 -19.46
N SER A 1023 -36.76 -12.72 -19.35
CA SER A 1023 -35.66 -13.49 -18.77
C SER A 1023 -34.31 -13.25 -19.44
N ASP A 1024 -34.28 -13.18 -20.77
CA ASP A 1024 -33.04 -13.09 -21.54
C ASP A 1024 -32.35 -11.74 -21.32
N THR A 1025 -33.11 -10.65 -21.32
CA THR A 1025 -32.58 -9.31 -21.04
C THR A 1025 -32.03 -9.23 -19.61
N THR A 1026 -32.76 -9.80 -18.64
CA THR A 1026 -32.34 -9.84 -17.24
C THR A 1026 -31.08 -10.67 -17.05
N GLN A 1027 -30.94 -11.80 -17.76
CA GLN A 1027 -29.70 -12.59 -17.75
C GLN A 1027 -28.50 -11.81 -18.27
N HIS A 1028 -28.68 -10.96 -19.28
CA HIS A 1028 -27.59 -10.09 -19.75
C HIS A 1028 -27.27 -8.99 -18.73
N LEU A 1029 -28.27 -8.33 -18.14
CA LEU A 1029 -28.08 -7.23 -17.18
C LEU A 1029 -27.43 -7.70 -15.87
N LEU A 1030 -27.85 -8.86 -15.36
CA LEU A 1030 -27.39 -9.40 -14.08
C LEU A 1030 -26.34 -10.53 -14.26
N GLY A 1031 -25.92 -10.81 -15.49
CA GLY A 1031 -25.01 -11.89 -15.82
C GLY A 1031 -23.54 -11.61 -15.49
N PRO A 1032 -22.64 -12.51 -15.94
CA PRO A 1032 -21.20 -12.28 -15.88
C PRO A 1032 -20.77 -11.08 -16.72
N PRO A 1033 -19.61 -10.45 -16.42
CA PRO A 1033 -19.14 -9.30 -17.17
C PRO A 1033 -19.05 -9.54 -18.67
N LEU A 1034 -19.55 -8.57 -19.42
CA LEU A 1034 -19.46 -8.47 -20.87
C LEU A 1034 -18.56 -7.29 -21.25
N ALA A 1035 -17.80 -7.46 -22.32
CA ALA A 1035 -16.95 -6.42 -22.89
C ALA A 1035 -17.10 -6.36 -24.41
N PHE A 1036 -16.79 -5.21 -25.00
CA PHE A 1036 -16.78 -5.04 -26.46
C PHE A 1036 -15.57 -4.24 -26.94
N GLY A 1037 -15.16 -4.49 -28.18
CA GLY A 1037 -14.05 -3.82 -28.86
C GLY A 1037 -14.53 -2.81 -29.90
N PRO A 1038 -13.63 -2.01 -30.49
CA PRO A 1038 -13.98 -1.06 -31.55
C PRO A 1038 -14.38 -1.74 -32.88
N ASP A 1039 -13.90 -2.96 -33.14
CA ASP A 1039 -14.05 -3.67 -34.42
C ASP A 1039 -15.26 -4.62 -34.47
N GLY A 1040 -16.25 -4.45 -33.59
CA GLY A 1040 -17.43 -5.31 -33.50
C GLY A 1040 -17.26 -6.54 -32.61
N GLU A 1041 -16.07 -6.71 -32.02
CA GLU A 1041 -15.74 -7.83 -31.13
C GLU A 1041 -16.52 -7.73 -29.82
N ARG A 1042 -16.97 -8.88 -29.30
CA ARG A 1042 -17.65 -8.98 -28.01
C ARG A 1042 -17.06 -10.15 -27.23
N TRP A 1043 -16.89 -9.98 -25.92
CA TRP A 1043 -16.42 -11.02 -25.02
C TRP A 1043 -17.33 -11.16 -23.80
N HIS A 1044 -17.36 -12.36 -23.26
CA HIS A 1044 -17.91 -12.65 -21.93
C HIS A 1044 -16.81 -13.15 -21.01
N TRP A 1045 -16.94 -12.86 -19.72
CA TRP A 1045 -16.04 -13.37 -18.70
C TRP A 1045 -16.46 -14.78 -18.28
N ARG A 1046 -15.54 -15.74 -18.41
CA ARG A 1046 -15.75 -17.13 -17.99
C ARG A 1046 -14.43 -17.77 -17.57
N GLU A 1047 -14.46 -18.55 -16.49
CA GLU A 1047 -13.31 -19.34 -16.01
C GLU A 1047 -12.03 -18.49 -15.83
N GLY A 1048 -12.20 -17.28 -15.28
CA GLY A 1048 -11.09 -16.38 -14.99
C GLY A 1048 -10.47 -15.72 -16.23
N GLY A 1049 -11.19 -15.66 -17.36
CA GLY A 1049 -10.70 -14.98 -18.56
C GLY A 1049 -11.80 -14.51 -19.52
N TRP A 1050 -11.40 -13.69 -20.50
CA TRP A 1050 -12.28 -13.24 -21.58
C TRP A 1050 -12.35 -14.29 -22.69
N GLN A 1051 -13.56 -14.69 -23.07
CA GLN A 1051 -13.80 -15.57 -24.23
C GLN A 1051 -14.63 -14.81 -25.29
N PRO A 1052 -14.30 -14.95 -26.58
CA PRO A 1052 -15.03 -14.24 -27.64
C PRO A 1052 -16.44 -14.82 -27.82
N LEU A 1053 -17.41 -13.95 -28.07
CA LEU A 1053 -18.77 -14.30 -28.47
C LEU A 1053 -18.91 -14.20 -29.99
N THR A 1054 -19.69 -15.10 -30.58
CA THR A 1054 -19.95 -15.12 -32.03
C THR A 1054 -20.92 -14.03 -32.48
N THR A 1055 -21.72 -13.49 -31.56
CA THR A 1055 -22.64 -12.38 -31.83
C THR A 1055 -21.88 -11.04 -31.77
N PRO A 1056 -21.76 -10.29 -32.88
CA PRO A 1056 -21.03 -9.03 -32.87
C PRO A 1056 -21.74 -7.94 -32.05
N ALA A 1057 -20.96 -6.98 -31.59
CA ALA A 1057 -21.45 -5.80 -30.90
C ALA A 1057 -22.43 -5.02 -31.79
N ARG A 1058 -23.53 -4.53 -31.22
CA ARG A 1058 -24.50 -3.68 -31.92
C ARG A 1058 -24.42 -2.29 -31.33
N TYR A 1059 -23.79 -1.38 -32.05
CA TYR A 1059 -23.48 -0.06 -31.50
C TYR A 1059 -24.68 0.88 -31.43
N GLN A 1060 -24.76 1.62 -30.32
CA GLN A 1060 -25.52 2.85 -30.16
C GLN A 1060 -24.55 4.00 -29.88
N SER A 1061 -24.94 5.21 -30.27
CA SER A 1061 -24.13 6.40 -30.02
C SER A 1061 -24.77 7.22 -28.91
N LEU A 1062 -24.02 7.47 -27.84
CA LEU A 1062 -24.35 8.53 -26.89
C LEU A 1062 -23.97 9.87 -27.51
N ILE A 1063 -24.97 10.72 -27.69
CA ILE A 1063 -24.79 12.08 -28.20
C ILE A 1063 -25.42 13.08 -27.23
N ARG A 1064 -24.94 14.32 -27.30
CA ARG A 1064 -25.56 15.43 -26.58
C ARG A 1064 -26.63 16.07 -27.45
N HIS A 1065 -27.88 15.96 -27.03
CA HIS A 1065 -29.05 16.57 -27.67
C HIS A 1065 -29.77 17.46 -26.66
N ASP A 1066 -29.98 18.74 -26.98
CA ASP A 1066 -30.61 19.73 -26.10
C ASP A 1066 -29.99 19.79 -24.68
N GLY A 1067 -28.66 19.69 -24.61
CA GLY A 1067 -27.93 19.72 -23.34
C GLY A 1067 -28.02 18.43 -22.52
N ARG A 1068 -28.63 17.36 -23.04
CA ARG A 1068 -28.74 16.04 -22.39
C ARG A 1068 -28.07 14.95 -23.22
N ILE A 1069 -27.38 14.03 -22.56
CA ILE A 1069 -26.86 12.81 -23.16
C ILE A 1069 -28.00 11.82 -23.35
N VAL A 1070 -28.20 11.41 -24.60
CA VAL A 1070 -29.21 10.44 -25.03
C VAL A 1070 -28.56 9.36 -25.90
N SER A 1071 -29.09 8.14 -25.82
CA SER A 1071 -28.67 7.04 -26.70
C SER A 1071 -29.49 7.07 -28.00
N LYS A 1072 -28.81 7.08 -29.15
CA LYS A 1072 -29.42 6.98 -30.48
C LYS A 1072 -28.91 5.73 -31.24
N PRO A 1073 -29.75 5.07 -32.05
CA PRO A 1073 -29.33 3.93 -32.85
C PRO A 1073 -28.43 4.35 -34.03
N GLY A 1074 -27.31 3.65 -34.22
CA GLY A 1074 -26.43 3.74 -35.39
C GLY A 1074 -25.27 4.76 -35.27
N PRO A 1075 -24.23 4.65 -36.11
CA PRO A 1075 -23.17 5.65 -36.18
C PRO A 1075 -23.75 6.87 -36.89
N ALA A 1076 -24.26 7.82 -36.11
CA ALA A 1076 -24.56 9.13 -36.67
C ALA A 1076 -23.24 9.73 -37.21
N ASP A 1077 -23.29 10.50 -38.29
CA ASP A 1077 -22.22 11.42 -38.73
C ASP A 1077 -21.82 12.46 -37.65
N GLU A 1078 -22.37 12.35 -36.44
CA GLU A 1078 -22.12 13.18 -35.28
C GLU A 1078 -21.09 12.53 -34.33
N PRO A 1079 -20.10 13.27 -33.84
CA PRO A 1079 -19.09 12.77 -32.91
C PRO A 1079 -19.72 12.41 -31.54
N GLY A 1080 -20.02 11.12 -31.32
CA GLY A 1080 -20.56 10.57 -30.07
C GLY A 1080 -19.63 9.59 -29.35
N LEU A 1081 -20.12 8.95 -28.28
CA LEU A 1081 -19.46 7.83 -27.60
C LEU A 1081 -20.19 6.52 -27.97
N LEU A 1082 -19.49 5.60 -28.62
CA LEU A 1082 -20.05 4.32 -29.03
C LEU A 1082 -20.15 3.36 -27.85
N LEU A 1083 -21.35 2.81 -27.65
CA LEU A 1083 -21.63 1.76 -26.67
C LEU A 1083 -22.28 0.56 -27.33
N ASP A 1084 -22.06 -0.63 -26.80
CA ASP A 1084 -22.82 -1.80 -27.19
C ASP A 1084 -24.25 -1.71 -26.63
N ARG A 1085 -25.21 -2.28 -27.36
CA ARG A 1085 -26.62 -2.34 -26.95
C ARG A 1085 -26.83 -3.37 -25.82
N TRP A 1086 -25.91 -4.32 -25.68
CA TRP A 1086 -25.81 -5.22 -24.53
C TRP A 1086 -25.11 -4.51 -23.37
N PRO A 1087 -25.34 -4.93 -22.11
CA PRO A 1087 -24.72 -4.32 -20.94
C PRO A 1087 -23.24 -4.72 -20.82
N ALA A 1088 -22.44 -4.19 -21.74
CA ALA A 1088 -21.02 -4.48 -21.88
C ALA A 1088 -20.22 -3.19 -21.70
N TYR A 1089 -19.07 -3.28 -21.04
CA TYR A 1089 -18.18 -2.12 -20.91
C TYR A 1089 -17.23 -2.03 -22.11
N PRO A 1090 -16.84 -0.81 -22.54
CA PRO A 1090 -15.90 -0.62 -23.63
C PRO A 1090 -14.49 -1.05 -23.21
N ARG A 1091 -13.88 -1.96 -23.96
CA ARG A 1091 -12.43 -2.22 -23.86
C ARG A 1091 -11.72 -1.36 -24.89
N PHE A 1092 -11.09 -0.30 -24.40
CA PHE A 1092 -10.16 0.46 -25.21
C PHE A 1092 -8.92 -0.41 -25.46
N PRO A 1093 -8.42 -0.51 -26.70
CA PRO A 1093 -7.11 -1.11 -26.91
C PRO A 1093 -6.13 -0.34 -26.03
N GLN A 1094 -5.43 -1.08 -25.15
CA GLN A 1094 -4.28 -0.50 -24.47
C GLN A 1094 -3.36 0.05 -25.56
N HIS A 1095 -2.68 1.18 -25.32
CA HIS A 1095 -1.80 1.90 -26.24
C HIS A 1095 -0.57 1.10 -26.76
N HIS A 1096 -0.71 -0.21 -27.01
CA HIS A 1096 0.32 -1.14 -27.41
C HIS A 1096 0.18 -1.67 -28.84
N ASP A 1097 -0.94 -1.43 -29.53
CA ASP A 1097 -1.07 -1.75 -30.95
C ASP A 1097 -0.91 -0.50 -31.84
N ASN A 1098 0.30 0.06 -31.86
CA ASN A 1098 0.75 0.75 -33.06
C ASN A 1098 1.18 -0.32 -34.06
N LYS A 1099 0.36 -0.54 -35.09
CA LYS A 1099 0.79 -1.16 -36.35
C LYS A 1099 1.97 -0.41 -36.95
#